data_AF-A0A9D7KF68-F1
#
_entry.id   AF-A0A9D7KF68-F1
#
_cell.length_a   1.000
_cell.length_b   1.000
_cell.length_c   1.000
_cell.angle_alpha   90.00
_cell.angle_beta   90.00
_cell.angle_gamma   90.00
#
_symmetry.space_group_name_H-M   'P 1'
#
loop_
_entity.id
_entity.type
_entity.pdbx_description
1 polymer ?
#
loop_
_entity_poly.entity_id
_entity_poly.type
_entity_poly.pdbx_seq_one_letter_code
_entity_poly.pdbx_strand_id
1 'polypeptide(L)'
;MLKLKIFLSVLILSISLTSLNFAQSDKPLDHSVYDLWKRIFQPQISNDGNLFVFEVIPFRKDGSLYIQNKNGDLNKVFPKAKGAKLSKNGEIVAFSIKPGFDTVKTATLKKVKKDDMPKDSIGIFLTRLDSLVLLADVKSFKLPEESDKWLAIHFEKIKKPKDEKKEKDTSKVVDTTAVAKDKDVKPSKAKKDGTDLLILNPVENNEFRFTNVDSYTADKSGGKFAFTSIIDDSLDTSFIVRFDSKSLKIDTLKLDGTVKSPVLSDDGKNLAFLFSTDTASVKNYDLYLWNSGEEHHKVLVDSLNPSLKGDLRVSLNYDINFSDSGERLFFGIAKSLKPEPDETLLDEEKANVEVWSWNDPLIHTQQNFELSKEKKKTFLMLYNLSSEKIIQLTDSLIEEVSYSTYSDNRYALGASAHPYKKLISWDDSYSDIYSIDLATGERKLVKPKQSQIAAISPKGKYIIWYDETDSSYYTYENSSGKIDKISGGIDQPLYDVQSDVPDEPGAYGISGWFEDDQSVVIRSQFDEWIITPGSDNSALRITSGKESNSVYRILDVDRKLPWFPEGEIIYFGLFDKTTKQYGFASYNPGNAKFESAKILVKSDNVYGFPMKAQNTNDFIVGRESHSESPNLYYSNGLNGGFKQISDINPQQSEFLWSEVQLVKYHSIDGKPLEGMLFTPKNLDKSKKYPMMVYFYERDSDNLNRYWSPSPSRSIINPTFYASNQYVVFIPDISYEEGFPGKSAYNCIVGGTLSMIEQFPFIDRENIALQGQSWGGYQTAFLITQTNLYKAAMAGAPVSNMTSAYGGIRWGSGLVRQFQYEKGQSRIGGSLWDRLELYIENSPLFFLDRVNTPLLIMHNDKDDAVPWYQGIELYTGLRRLQKPVWMLNYTGDVHNLKEANWGNRVDLSKRMLQFFDHYLKGSPAPKWMTEGVPAILRDKVSGY
;
A
#
# COMPACT_ATOMS: atom_id res chain seq x y z
N MET A 1 52.08 32.28 54.18
CA MET A 1 51.86 32.62 52.76
C MET A 1 51.51 31.40 51.88
N LEU A 2 50.74 30.42 52.38
CA LEU A 2 50.22 29.29 51.57
C LEU A 2 48.69 29.11 51.69
N LYS A 3 47.99 30.01 52.39
CA LYS A 3 46.52 30.02 52.51
C LYS A 3 45.82 31.16 51.77
N LEU A 4 46.56 32.04 51.07
CA LEU A 4 46.00 33.18 50.32
C LEU A 4 46.03 32.99 48.79
N LYS A 5 46.74 31.96 48.28
CA LYS A 5 46.77 31.63 46.84
C LYS A 5 45.72 30.58 46.41
N ILE A 6 45.05 29.92 47.35
CA ILE A 6 44.03 28.90 47.05
C ILE A 6 42.61 29.50 47.01
N PHE A 7 42.39 30.67 47.62
CA PHE A 7 41.06 31.31 47.65
C PHE A 7 40.79 32.22 46.43
N LEU A 8 41.84 32.73 45.76
CA LEU A 8 41.68 33.64 44.61
C LEU A 8 41.56 32.92 43.26
N SER A 9 42.03 31.67 43.16
CA SER A 9 41.91 30.86 41.94
C SER A 9 40.58 30.12 41.83
N VAL A 10 39.82 30.00 42.93
CA VAL A 10 38.45 29.42 42.95
C VAL A 10 37.38 30.50 42.70
N LEU A 11 37.67 31.78 42.95
CA LEU A 11 36.72 32.87 42.74
C LEU A 11 36.64 33.37 41.28
N ILE A 12 37.70 33.15 40.48
CA ILE A 12 37.68 33.43 39.03
C ILE A 12 37.03 32.27 38.24
N LEU A 13 36.76 31.13 38.90
CA LEU A 13 36.01 30.01 38.36
C LEU A 13 34.48 30.08 38.66
N SER A 14 34.01 31.15 39.33
CA SER A 14 32.65 31.17 39.92
C SER A 14 31.78 32.37 39.55
N ILE A 15 32.21 33.26 38.65
CA ILE A 15 31.38 34.38 38.20
C ILE A 15 31.47 34.52 36.67
N SER A 16 30.33 34.29 36.01
CA SER A 16 29.99 34.68 34.63
C SER A 16 30.57 33.89 33.45
N LEU A 17 30.50 32.56 33.51
CA LEU A 17 29.99 31.79 32.36
C LEU A 17 28.50 31.56 32.60
N THR A 18 27.74 32.66 32.55
CA THR A 18 26.33 32.58 32.16
C THR A 18 26.32 31.91 30.80
N SER A 19 25.88 30.66 30.77
CA SER A 19 25.28 30.06 29.59
C SER A 19 24.12 30.95 29.16
N LEU A 20 24.45 31.97 28.38
CA LEU A 20 23.54 32.51 27.38
C LEU A 20 23.28 31.36 26.41
N ASN A 21 22.40 30.44 26.80
CA ASN A 21 21.46 29.89 25.85
C ASN A 21 20.75 31.11 25.27
N PHE A 22 21.28 31.65 24.17
CA PHE A 22 20.43 32.35 23.25
C PHE A 22 19.29 31.37 22.97
N ALA A 23 18.11 31.65 23.52
CA ALA A 23 16.88 31.06 23.03
C ALA A 23 16.83 31.42 21.55
N GLN A 24 17.34 30.54 20.70
CA GLN A 24 17.18 30.65 19.27
C GLN A 24 15.67 30.58 19.07
N SER A 25 15.08 31.69 18.69
CA SER A 25 13.63 31.76 18.52
C SER A 25 13.26 30.72 17.45
N ASP A 26 12.42 29.75 17.80
CA ASP A 26 11.85 28.78 16.88
C ASP A 26 11.44 29.48 15.57
N LYS A 27 11.88 28.97 14.41
CA LYS A 27 11.57 29.56 13.10
C LYS A 27 10.29 28.95 12.51
N PRO A 28 9.48 29.69 11.75
CA PRO A 28 8.38 29.09 10.97
C PRO A 28 8.90 28.03 9.98
N LEU A 29 8.08 27.01 9.69
CA LEU A 29 8.33 26.09 8.59
C LEU A 29 8.28 26.84 7.25
N ASP A 30 9.23 26.58 6.36
CA ASP A 30 9.24 27.09 4.99
C ASP A 30 9.32 25.94 3.97
N HIS A 31 9.21 26.23 2.68
CA HIS A 31 9.20 25.20 1.64
C HIS A 31 10.57 24.52 1.38
N SER A 32 11.64 24.94 2.06
CA SER A 32 12.97 24.30 1.97
C SER A 32 13.10 23.09 2.90
N VAL A 33 12.23 22.96 3.91
CA VAL A 33 12.32 21.93 4.96
C VAL A 33 11.96 20.52 4.49
N TYR A 34 11.31 20.38 3.31
CA TYR A 34 10.79 19.10 2.85
C TYR A 34 11.88 18.04 2.66
N ASP A 35 13.08 18.43 2.24
CA ASP A 35 14.20 17.49 2.06
C ASP A 35 14.85 17.08 3.40
N LEU A 36 14.50 17.75 4.51
CA LEU A 36 15.00 17.46 5.85
C LEU A 36 14.20 16.36 6.55
N TRP A 37 12.90 16.24 6.24
CA TRP A 37 12.02 15.28 6.90
C TRP A 37 12.25 13.85 6.39
N LYS A 38 12.35 12.92 7.34
CA LYS A 38 12.61 11.51 7.11
C LYS A 38 11.45 10.65 7.61
N ARG A 39 11.37 9.44 7.06
CA ARG A 39 10.36 8.42 7.39
C ARG A 39 11.05 7.08 7.64
N ILE A 40 10.46 6.26 8.51
CA ILE A 40 10.88 4.89 8.76
C ILE A 40 10.18 3.94 7.80
N PHE A 41 10.93 3.00 7.23
CA PHE A 41 10.44 2.00 6.28
C PHE A 41 10.94 0.59 6.65
N GLN A 42 10.10 -0.41 6.34
CA GLN A 42 10.41 -1.84 6.45
C GLN A 42 11.10 -2.25 7.77
N PRO A 43 10.60 -1.82 8.95
CA PRO A 43 11.16 -2.27 10.21
C PRO A 43 11.02 -3.78 10.36
N GLN A 44 12.02 -4.42 10.97
CA GLN A 44 12.13 -5.86 11.21
C GLN A 44 12.77 -6.11 12.58
N ILE A 45 12.36 -7.20 13.21
CA ILE A 45 12.92 -7.73 14.46
C ILE A 45 13.37 -9.17 14.23
N SER A 46 14.52 -9.57 14.77
CA SER A 46 14.97 -10.98 14.72
C SER A 46 14.07 -11.88 15.56
N ASN A 47 14.03 -13.17 15.26
CA ASN A 47 13.20 -14.13 16.00
C ASN A 47 13.55 -14.20 17.49
N ASP A 48 14.78 -13.90 17.89
CA ASP A 48 15.24 -13.86 19.28
C ASP A 48 15.06 -12.48 19.96
N GLY A 49 14.51 -11.49 19.24
CA GLY A 49 14.28 -10.13 19.75
C GLY A 49 15.55 -9.29 19.96
N ASN A 50 16.72 -9.79 19.57
CA ASN A 50 17.98 -9.12 19.87
C ASN A 50 18.39 -8.07 18.82
N LEU A 51 17.98 -8.21 17.56
CA LEU A 51 18.36 -7.34 16.44
C LEU A 51 17.14 -6.63 15.84
N PHE A 52 17.31 -5.34 15.54
CA PHE A 52 16.34 -4.50 14.85
C PHE A 52 16.96 -3.98 13.56
N VAL A 53 16.20 -4.03 12.47
CA VAL A 53 16.61 -3.53 11.16
C VAL A 53 15.53 -2.61 10.63
N PHE A 54 15.89 -1.40 10.21
CA PHE A 54 14.92 -0.47 9.64
C PHE A 54 15.58 0.55 8.71
N GLU A 55 14.83 1.05 7.74
CA GLU A 55 15.29 2.07 6.81
C GLU A 55 14.81 3.45 7.25
N VAL A 56 15.67 4.45 7.11
CA VAL A 56 15.30 5.86 7.29
C VAL A 56 15.51 6.56 5.95
N ILE A 57 14.40 7.00 5.34
CA ILE A 57 14.42 7.60 4.00
C ILE A 57 13.91 9.05 4.04
N PRO A 58 14.65 10.02 3.46
CA PRO A 58 14.12 11.35 3.21
C PRO A 58 13.12 11.33 2.05
N PHE A 59 12.34 12.40 1.87
CA PHE A 59 11.45 12.53 0.70
C PHE A 59 12.21 12.56 -0.63
N ARG A 60 13.36 13.24 -0.66
CA ARG A 60 14.17 13.41 -1.87
C ARG A 60 15.64 13.42 -1.50
N LYS A 61 16.26 12.24 -1.45
CA LYS A 61 17.71 11.97 -1.31
C LYS A 61 17.92 10.48 -1.09
N ASP A 62 19.19 10.10 -0.92
CA ASP A 62 19.56 8.76 -0.47
C ASP A 62 19.11 8.53 0.98
N GLY A 63 18.44 7.40 1.23
CA GLY A 63 18.14 6.91 2.56
C GLY A 63 19.29 6.09 3.15
N SER A 64 19.11 5.59 4.37
CA SER A 64 20.07 4.73 5.06
C SER A 64 19.38 3.57 5.75
N LEU A 65 20.05 2.42 5.80
CA LEU A 65 19.65 1.27 6.61
C LEU A 65 20.30 1.37 7.99
N TYR A 66 19.52 1.12 9.04
CA TYR A 66 19.97 1.04 10.42
C TYR A 66 19.87 -0.41 10.88
N ILE A 67 20.95 -0.91 11.50
CA ILE A 67 21.02 -2.21 12.14
C ILE A 67 21.45 -1.99 13.59
N GLN A 68 20.57 -2.33 14.52
CA GLN A 68 20.79 -2.10 15.95
C GLN A 68 20.51 -3.37 16.75
N ASN A 69 21.16 -3.52 17.91
CA ASN A 69 20.77 -4.54 18.89
C ASN A 69 20.03 -3.93 20.09
N LYS A 70 19.35 -4.77 20.89
CA LYS A 70 18.56 -4.32 22.06
C LYS A 70 19.37 -3.57 23.12
N ASN A 71 20.64 -3.92 23.28
CA ASN A 71 21.53 -3.33 24.27
C ASN A 71 22.13 -1.99 23.80
N GLY A 72 22.18 -1.74 22.49
CA GLY A 72 22.78 -0.55 21.88
C GLY A 72 24.27 -0.68 21.53
N ASP A 73 24.92 -1.80 21.90
CA ASP A 73 26.34 -2.04 21.61
C ASP A 73 26.63 -2.23 20.11
N LEU A 74 25.63 -2.70 19.35
CA LEU A 74 25.67 -2.75 17.90
C LEU A 74 24.73 -1.67 17.36
N ASN A 75 25.29 -0.71 16.64
CA ASN A 75 24.54 0.33 15.94
C ASN A 75 25.29 0.70 14.64
N LYS A 76 24.83 0.15 13.52
CA LYS A 76 25.43 0.38 12.19
C LYS A 76 24.46 1.11 11.28
N VAL A 77 25.01 2.01 10.49
CA VAL A 77 24.28 2.77 9.49
C VAL A 77 24.92 2.54 8.13
N PHE A 78 24.15 2.07 7.16
CA PHE A 78 24.59 1.84 5.79
C PHE A 78 23.90 2.83 4.86
N PRO A 79 24.60 3.86 4.34
CA PRO A 79 24.02 4.81 3.39
C PRO A 79 23.64 4.14 2.07
N LYS A 80 22.54 4.61 1.46
CA LYS A 80 21.97 4.10 0.20
C LYS A 80 21.50 2.65 0.24
N ALA A 81 21.51 2.02 1.41
CA ALA A 81 21.02 0.67 1.61
C ALA A 81 19.49 0.64 1.72
N LYS A 82 18.85 -0.34 1.07
CA LYS A 82 17.41 -0.59 1.13
C LYS A 82 17.06 -2.05 0.86
N GLY A 83 15.82 -2.43 1.16
CA GLY A 83 15.27 -3.76 0.95
C GLY A 83 15.95 -4.81 1.82
N ALA A 84 16.29 -4.49 3.07
CA ALA A 84 16.99 -5.42 3.94
C ALA A 84 16.18 -6.68 4.22
N LYS A 85 16.87 -7.82 4.33
CA LYS A 85 16.34 -9.12 4.73
C LYS A 85 17.19 -9.70 5.84
N LEU A 86 16.52 -10.21 6.85
CA LEU A 86 17.12 -10.78 8.06
C LEU A 86 17.08 -12.30 8.00
N SER A 87 18.18 -12.97 8.32
CA SER A 87 18.18 -14.43 8.47
C SER A 87 17.42 -14.83 9.74
N LYS A 88 16.98 -16.09 9.83
CA LYS A 88 16.13 -16.58 10.92
C LYS A 88 16.70 -16.27 12.32
N ASN A 89 18.00 -16.44 12.54
CA ASN A 89 18.66 -16.10 13.81
C ASN A 89 19.33 -14.71 13.84
N GLY A 90 19.10 -13.87 12.83
CA GLY A 90 19.68 -12.53 12.72
C GLY A 90 21.20 -12.50 12.57
N GLU A 91 21.82 -13.61 12.15
CA GLU A 91 23.27 -13.70 11.90
C GLU A 91 23.68 -12.96 10.61
N ILE A 92 22.77 -12.85 9.65
CA ILE A 92 22.98 -12.22 8.34
C ILE A 92 21.90 -11.16 8.13
N VAL A 93 22.33 -9.97 7.71
CA VAL A 93 21.46 -8.93 7.15
C VAL A 93 21.92 -8.63 5.72
N ALA A 94 21.12 -9.02 4.74
CA ALA A 94 21.39 -8.79 3.32
C ALA A 94 20.53 -7.64 2.79
N PHE A 95 21.12 -6.68 2.07
CA PHE A 95 20.42 -5.49 1.58
C PHE A 95 21.02 -4.99 0.27
N SER A 96 20.18 -4.38 -0.58
CA SER A 96 20.67 -3.71 -1.79
C SER A 96 21.25 -2.34 -1.44
N ILE A 97 22.37 -1.97 -2.06
CA ILE A 97 22.92 -0.62 -2.03
C ILE A 97 22.66 0.03 -3.38
N LYS A 98 21.87 1.10 -3.40
CA LYS A 98 21.51 1.80 -4.64
C LYS A 98 22.62 2.79 -5.04
N PRO A 99 22.77 3.08 -6.33
CA PRO A 99 23.54 4.24 -6.78
C PRO A 99 23.03 5.52 -6.13
N GLY A 100 23.93 6.45 -5.82
CA GLY A 100 23.57 7.69 -5.15
C GLY A 100 22.66 8.57 -6.00
N PHE A 101 21.72 9.26 -5.36
CA PHE A 101 20.71 10.10 -6.00
C PHE A 101 21.32 11.11 -6.97
N ASP A 102 22.35 11.85 -6.54
CA ASP A 102 23.02 12.85 -7.39
C ASP A 102 23.81 12.21 -8.55
N THR A 103 24.32 11.00 -8.36
CA THR A 103 24.98 10.23 -9.42
C THR A 103 23.98 9.82 -10.50
N VAL A 104 22.85 9.24 -10.10
CA VAL A 104 21.77 8.87 -11.03
C VAL A 104 21.24 10.10 -11.75
N LYS A 105 20.95 11.18 -11.02
CA LYS A 105 20.48 12.45 -11.58
C LYS A 105 21.46 13.00 -12.61
N THR A 106 22.76 13.03 -12.30
CA THR A 106 23.81 13.52 -13.22
C THR A 106 23.89 12.64 -14.46
N ALA A 107 23.82 11.32 -14.32
CA ALA A 107 23.83 10.38 -15.44
C ALA A 107 22.59 10.55 -16.34
N THR A 108 21.41 10.72 -15.75
CA THR A 108 20.17 11.00 -16.48
C THR A 108 20.24 12.32 -17.25
N LEU A 109 20.74 13.39 -16.63
CA LEU A 109 20.94 14.70 -17.30
C LEU A 109 21.93 14.60 -18.47
N LYS A 110 22.95 13.75 -18.35
CA LYS A 110 23.90 13.44 -19.43
C LYS A 110 23.36 12.44 -20.46
N LYS A 111 22.12 11.96 -20.31
CA LYS A 111 21.48 10.95 -21.19
C LYS A 111 22.33 9.68 -21.35
N VAL A 112 22.95 9.24 -20.25
CA VAL A 112 23.71 7.97 -20.21
C VAL A 112 22.79 6.81 -20.61
N LYS A 113 23.29 5.89 -21.44
CA LYS A 113 22.49 4.73 -21.92
C LYS A 113 22.14 3.82 -20.74
N LYS A 114 20.99 3.13 -20.82
CA LYS A 114 20.47 2.25 -19.75
C LYS A 114 21.50 1.20 -19.27
N ASP A 115 22.27 0.63 -20.19
CA ASP A 115 23.29 -0.39 -19.88
C ASP A 115 24.55 0.21 -19.20
N ASP A 116 24.74 1.52 -19.34
CA ASP A 116 25.84 2.29 -18.74
C ASP A 116 25.41 3.02 -17.46
N MET A 117 24.13 2.93 -17.07
CA MET A 117 23.67 3.50 -15.81
C MET A 117 24.33 2.78 -14.65
N PRO A 118 24.73 3.50 -13.59
CA PRO A 118 25.22 2.90 -12.35
C PRO A 118 24.29 1.76 -11.89
N LYS A 119 24.88 0.63 -11.53
CA LYS A 119 24.16 -0.58 -11.12
C LYS A 119 24.09 -0.69 -9.60
N ASP A 120 23.14 -1.49 -9.14
CA ASP A 120 22.99 -1.76 -7.72
C ASP A 120 24.13 -2.67 -7.23
N SER A 121 24.44 -2.55 -5.95
CA SER A 121 25.31 -3.47 -5.23
C SER A 121 24.52 -4.19 -4.14
N ILE A 122 25.10 -5.19 -3.50
CA ILE A 122 24.57 -5.81 -2.28
C ILE A 122 25.57 -5.64 -1.14
N GLY A 123 25.05 -5.34 0.05
CA GLY A 123 25.77 -5.47 1.31
C GLY A 123 25.23 -6.67 2.10
N ILE A 124 26.13 -7.47 2.65
CA ILE A 124 25.81 -8.61 3.51
C ILE A 124 26.55 -8.38 4.82
N PHE A 125 25.81 -7.99 5.85
CA PHE A 125 26.36 -7.70 7.16
C PHE A 125 26.25 -8.92 8.06
N LEU A 126 27.39 -9.39 8.58
CA LEU A 126 27.51 -10.52 9.50
C LEU A 126 27.53 -9.99 10.93
N THR A 127 26.40 -10.10 11.61
CA THR A 127 26.17 -9.39 12.89
C THR A 127 27.10 -9.86 14.00
N ARG A 128 27.41 -11.16 14.05
CA ARG A 128 28.33 -11.74 15.06
C ARG A 128 29.80 -11.39 14.81
N LEU A 129 30.20 -11.23 13.55
CA LEU A 129 31.58 -10.95 13.18
C LEU A 129 31.86 -9.44 13.05
N ASP A 130 30.84 -8.60 13.16
CA ASP A 130 30.88 -7.18 12.84
C ASP A 130 31.61 -6.88 11.51
N SER A 131 31.26 -7.66 10.48
CA SER A 131 31.91 -7.59 9.16
C SER A 131 30.90 -7.41 8.04
N LEU A 132 31.32 -6.73 6.97
CA LEU A 132 30.50 -6.41 5.81
C LEU A 132 31.14 -7.01 4.55
N VAL A 133 30.39 -7.82 3.82
CA VAL A 133 30.72 -8.26 2.46
C VAL A 133 29.99 -7.37 1.47
N LEU A 134 30.72 -6.83 0.48
CA LEU A 134 30.19 -5.96 -0.56
C LEU A 134 30.42 -6.60 -1.94
N LEU A 135 29.35 -6.71 -2.73
CA LEU A 135 29.42 -7.21 -4.10
C LEU A 135 28.70 -6.23 -5.04
N ALA A 136 29.38 -5.85 -6.13
CA ALA A 136 28.87 -4.91 -7.12
C ALA A 136 28.06 -5.59 -8.23
N ASP A 137 27.39 -4.79 -9.06
CA ASP A 137 26.67 -5.22 -10.26
C ASP A 137 25.62 -6.31 -9.99
N VAL A 138 24.79 -6.11 -8.98
CA VAL A 138 23.75 -7.08 -8.56
C VAL A 138 22.41 -6.74 -9.21
N LYS A 139 21.81 -7.73 -9.86
CA LYS A 139 20.47 -7.67 -10.45
C LYS A 139 19.39 -8.00 -9.43
N SER A 140 19.60 -9.03 -8.61
CA SER A 140 18.69 -9.43 -7.53
C SER A 140 19.38 -10.31 -6.50
N PHE A 141 18.75 -10.49 -5.33
CA PHE A 141 19.19 -11.47 -4.34
C PHE A 141 17.99 -12.13 -3.65
N LYS A 142 18.20 -13.33 -3.11
CA LYS A 142 17.22 -14.06 -2.29
C LYS A 142 17.89 -14.58 -1.02
N LEU A 143 17.33 -14.18 0.13
CA LEU A 143 17.59 -14.82 1.41
C LEU A 143 16.35 -15.66 1.74
N PRO A 144 16.43 -17.01 1.72
CA PRO A 144 15.30 -17.87 2.01
C PRO A 144 14.77 -17.66 3.43
N GLU A 145 13.46 -17.83 3.60
CA GLU A 145 12.74 -17.43 4.82
C GLU A 145 13.26 -18.10 6.09
N GLU A 146 13.59 -19.39 6.01
CA GLU A 146 14.09 -20.17 7.14
C GLU A 146 15.61 -20.40 7.08
N SER A 147 16.30 -19.76 6.14
CA SER A 147 17.75 -19.87 6.02
C SER A 147 18.45 -19.07 7.10
N ASP A 148 19.43 -19.72 7.75
CA ASP A 148 20.34 -19.06 8.70
C ASP A 148 21.64 -18.58 8.03
N LYS A 149 22.07 -19.25 6.95
CA LYS A 149 23.43 -19.10 6.41
C LYS A 149 23.50 -18.88 4.90
N TRP A 150 22.59 -19.48 4.13
CA TRP A 150 22.69 -19.50 2.68
C TRP A 150 21.85 -18.40 2.04
N LEU A 151 22.40 -17.74 1.01
CA LEU A 151 21.70 -16.80 0.16
C LEU A 151 22.15 -16.93 -1.30
N ALA A 152 21.32 -16.45 -2.21
CA ALA A 152 21.60 -16.41 -3.64
C ALA A 152 21.66 -14.96 -4.15
N ILE A 153 22.62 -14.68 -5.04
CA ILE A 153 22.89 -13.34 -5.58
C ILE A 153 23.05 -13.48 -7.09
N HIS A 154 22.17 -12.83 -7.86
CA HIS A 154 22.18 -12.85 -9.31
C HIS A 154 22.73 -11.51 -9.82
N PHE A 155 23.77 -11.58 -10.64
CA PHE A 155 24.51 -10.41 -11.13
C PHE A 155 23.92 -9.86 -12.43
N GLU A 156 24.25 -8.60 -12.71
CA GLU A 156 24.07 -7.95 -14.00
C GLU A 156 25.06 -8.52 -15.02
N LYS A 157 24.84 -8.21 -16.31
CA LYS A 157 25.74 -8.67 -17.37
C LYS A 157 27.09 -7.96 -17.28
N ILE A 158 28.16 -8.72 -17.03
CA ILE A 158 29.52 -8.20 -16.95
C ILE A 158 29.99 -7.77 -18.36
N LYS A 159 30.37 -6.50 -18.52
CA LYS A 159 31.13 -6.07 -19.71
C LYS A 159 32.56 -6.59 -19.58
N LYS A 160 32.98 -7.49 -20.47
CA LYS A 160 34.37 -7.97 -20.49
C LYS A 160 35.33 -6.76 -20.61
N PRO A 161 36.25 -6.54 -19.66
CA PRO A 161 37.32 -5.54 -19.82
C PRO A 161 38.21 -5.92 -21.00
N LYS A 162 38.75 -4.91 -21.70
CA LYS A 162 39.93 -5.13 -22.56
C LYS A 162 41.13 -5.35 -21.64
N ASP A 163 41.66 -6.56 -21.69
CA ASP A 163 42.99 -6.97 -21.25
C ASP A 163 43.49 -6.45 -19.90
N GLU A 164 43.18 -7.14 -18.79
CA GLU A 164 44.08 -7.19 -17.64
C GLU A 164 44.14 -8.61 -17.02
N LYS A 165 45.33 -8.92 -16.49
CA LYS A 165 45.82 -10.25 -16.10
C LYS A 165 45.03 -10.84 -14.93
N LYS A 166 44.69 -12.13 -15.05
CA LYS A 166 44.11 -12.96 -13.98
C LYS A 166 45.04 -13.02 -12.76
N GLU A 167 44.62 -12.42 -11.66
CA GLU A 167 45.05 -12.86 -10.33
C GLU A 167 44.36 -14.17 -9.97
N LYS A 168 45.05 -15.03 -9.21
CA LYS A 168 44.55 -16.33 -8.77
C LYS A 168 43.49 -16.14 -7.70
N ASP A 169 42.24 -16.28 -8.11
CA ASP A 169 41.09 -16.39 -7.22
C ASP A 169 40.96 -17.84 -6.70
N THR A 170 40.73 -17.98 -5.39
CA THR A 170 40.55 -19.26 -4.67
C THR A 170 39.12 -19.78 -4.69
N SER A 171 38.23 -19.14 -5.46
CA SER A 171 36.82 -19.53 -5.62
C SER A 171 36.64 -20.80 -6.48
N LYS A 172 35.73 -21.70 -6.06
CA LYS A 172 35.29 -22.84 -6.89
C LYS A 172 34.32 -22.34 -7.97
N VAL A 173 34.87 -21.93 -9.11
CA VAL A 173 34.07 -21.60 -10.29
C VAL A 173 33.61 -22.89 -10.95
N VAL A 174 32.30 -23.10 -11.02
CA VAL A 174 31.71 -24.24 -11.72
C VAL A 174 31.17 -23.75 -13.05
N ASP A 175 31.81 -24.14 -14.15
CA ASP A 175 31.25 -23.92 -15.48
C ASP A 175 30.05 -24.86 -15.65
N THR A 176 28.85 -24.29 -15.55
CA THR A 176 27.56 -25.00 -15.65
C THR A 176 27.45 -25.80 -16.94
N THR A 177 28.15 -25.37 -18.00
CA THR A 177 28.16 -26.01 -19.31
C THR A 177 29.19 -27.14 -19.41
N ALA A 178 30.24 -27.14 -18.59
CA ALA A 178 31.28 -28.17 -18.57
C ALA A 178 30.89 -29.39 -17.72
N VAL A 179 30.03 -29.21 -16.70
CA VAL A 179 29.46 -30.32 -15.91
C VAL A 179 28.59 -31.24 -16.78
N ALA A 180 28.16 -30.78 -17.97
CA ALA A 180 27.28 -31.49 -18.89
C ALA A 180 27.95 -32.01 -20.18
N LYS A 181 29.28 -31.97 -20.33
CA LYS A 181 29.92 -32.39 -21.59
C LYS A 181 30.17 -33.89 -21.69
N ASP A 182 29.44 -34.52 -22.60
CA ASP A 182 30.00 -35.57 -23.47
C ASP A 182 30.85 -34.91 -24.57
N LYS A 183 31.89 -35.60 -25.05
CA LYS A 183 33.12 -35.00 -25.62
C LYS A 183 33.04 -34.22 -26.94
N ASP A 184 31.90 -34.05 -27.61
CA ASP A 184 31.87 -33.57 -29.00
C ASP A 184 30.90 -32.41 -29.28
N VAL A 185 31.21 -31.18 -28.86
CA VAL A 185 30.59 -29.97 -29.47
C VAL A 185 31.60 -28.81 -29.55
N LYS A 186 31.86 -28.32 -30.77
CA LYS A 186 32.62 -27.09 -31.05
C LYS A 186 31.78 -25.85 -30.65
N PRO A 187 32.37 -24.83 -30.00
CA PRO A 187 31.62 -23.65 -29.56
C PRO A 187 31.22 -22.76 -30.75
N SER A 188 29.92 -22.54 -30.93
CA SER A 188 29.38 -21.47 -31.79
C SER A 188 29.21 -20.18 -30.97
N LYS A 189 29.17 -19.02 -31.63
CA LYS A 189 29.03 -17.70 -30.99
C LYS A 189 27.58 -17.50 -30.52
N ALA A 190 27.31 -17.76 -29.24
CA ALA A 190 26.05 -17.45 -28.56
C ALA A 190 25.72 -15.94 -28.61
N LYS A 191 24.46 -15.57 -28.89
CA LYS A 191 23.97 -14.17 -28.91
C LYS A 191 23.16 -13.79 -27.66
N LYS A 192 22.73 -14.75 -26.83
CA LYS A 192 22.18 -14.51 -25.48
C LYS A 192 23.04 -15.18 -24.41
N ASP A 193 23.83 -14.38 -23.69
CA ASP A 193 24.52 -14.84 -22.47
C ASP A 193 23.62 -14.57 -21.26
N GLY A 194 23.32 -15.59 -20.47
CA GLY A 194 22.83 -15.41 -19.09
C GLY A 194 23.87 -14.71 -18.21
N THR A 195 23.55 -14.47 -16.94
CA THR A 195 24.44 -13.76 -16.00
C THR A 195 24.86 -14.65 -14.85
N ASP A 196 25.83 -14.21 -14.05
CA ASP A 196 26.37 -15.02 -12.96
C ASP A 196 25.36 -15.13 -11.80
N LEU A 197 25.27 -16.31 -11.21
CA LEU A 197 24.61 -16.58 -9.93
C LEU A 197 25.65 -17.02 -8.91
N LEU A 198 25.70 -16.37 -7.76
CA LEU A 198 26.49 -16.77 -6.61
C LEU A 198 25.57 -17.32 -5.53
N ILE A 199 25.80 -18.56 -5.11
CA ILE A 199 25.22 -19.14 -3.90
C ILE A 199 26.30 -19.09 -2.82
N LEU A 200 26.00 -18.38 -1.75
CA LEU A 200 26.97 -17.96 -0.75
C LEU A 200 26.50 -18.39 0.65
N ASN A 201 27.42 -18.93 1.43
CA ASN A 201 27.33 -19.01 2.88
C ASN A 201 28.51 -18.22 3.47
N PRO A 202 28.27 -16.96 3.86
CA PRO A 202 29.33 -16.05 4.27
C PRO A 202 29.83 -16.32 5.70
N VAL A 203 29.09 -17.11 6.50
CA VAL A 203 29.49 -17.49 7.87
C VAL A 203 30.57 -18.56 7.85
N GLU A 204 30.48 -19.51 6.92
CA GLU A 204 31.43 -20.61 6.75
C GLU A 204 32.41 -20.37 5.57
N ASN A 205 32.33 -19.20 4.93
CA ASN A 205 33.15 -18.81 3.78
C ASN A 205 33.05 -19.80 2.59
N ASN A 206 31.84 -20.30 2.33
CA ASN A 206 31.55 -21.20 1.22
C ASN A 206 30.92 -20.41 0.05
N GLU A 207 31.55 -20.46 -1.12
CA GLU A 207 31.11 -19.75 -2.32
C GLU A 207 30.99 -20.69 -3.52
N PHE A 208 29.83 -20.66 -4.20
CA PHE A 208 29.58 -21.40 -5.42
C PHE A 208 29.08 -20.45 -6.50
N ARG A 209 29.92 -20.22 -7.52
CA ARG A 209 29.58 -19.35 -8.65
C ARG A 209 29.20 -20.19 -9.86
N PHE A 210 28.01 -19.90 -10.39
CA PHE A 210 27.43 -20.50 -11.58
C PHE A 210 27.29 -19.43 -12.67
N THR A 211 27.68 -19.76 -13.90
CA THR A 211 27.62 -18.85 -15.05
C THR A 211 26.42 -19.16 -15.94
N ASN A 212 26.05 -18.20 -16.80
CA ASN A 212 24.96 -18.29 -17.78
C ASN A 212 23.55 -18.48 -17.20
N VAL A 213 23.30 -18.03 -15.98
CA VAL A 213 22.01 -18.18 -15.29
C VAL A 213 20.99 -17.13 -15.76
N ASP A 214 19.78 -17.58 -16.09
CA ASP A 214 18.65 -16.74 -16.50
C ASP A 214 17.68 -16.45 -15.34
N SER A 215 17.32 -17.49 -14.58
CA SER A 215 16.41 -17.41 -13.43
C SER A 215 16.80 -18.40 -12.34
N TYR A 216 16.42 -18.14 -11.09
CA TYR A 216 16.76 -18.98 -9.94
C TYR A 216 15.65 -18.98 -8.88
N THR A 217 15.66 -20.01 -8.04
CA THR A 217 14.79 -20.18 -6.89
C THR A 217 15.53 -20.94 -5.77
N ALA A 218 14.92 -20.98 -4.59
CA ALA A 218 15.43 -21.66 -3.41
C ALA A 218 14.25 -22.24 -2.63
N ASP A 219 14.47 -23.38 -1.99
CA ASP A 219 13.55 -23.94 -1.00
C ASP A 219 13.46 -23.03 0.24
N LYS A 220 12.49 -23.26 1.12
CA LYS A 220 12.23 -22.39 2.27
C LYS A 220 13.43 -22.32 3.23
N SER A 221 14.15 -23.43 3.37
CA SER A 221 15.31 -23.56 4.28
C SER A 221 16.63 -23.02 3.72
N GLY A 222 16.72 -22.78 2.40
CA GLY A 222 18.00 -22.48 1.73
C GLY A 222 18.96 -23.66 1.66
N GLY A 223 18.47 -24.88 1.87
CA GLY A 223 19.22 -26.13 1.71
C GLY A 223 19.38 -26.54 0.25
N LYS A 224 18.46 -26.08 -0.62
CA LYS A 224 18.41 -26.45 -2.03
C LYS A 224 18.07 -25.25 -2.89
N PHE A 225 18.81 -25.11 -3.97
CA PHE A 225 18.63 -24.08 -4.97
C PHE A 225 18.38 -24.73 -6.33
N ALA A 226 17.58 -24.06 -7.16
CA ALA A 226 17.39 -24.45 -8.53
C ALA A 226 17.50 -23.24 -9.45
N PHE A 227 18.08 -23.40 -10.63
CA PHE A 227 18.22 -22.31 -11.58
C PHE A 227 18.27 -22.80 -13.02
N THR A 228 17.89 -21.92 -13.94
CA THR A 228 17.97 -22.17 -15.38
C THR A 228 19.23 -21.53 -15.95
N SER A 229 19.91 -22.24 -16.84
CA SER A 229 21.03 -21.73 -17.62
C SER A 229 20.71 -21.86 -19.12
N ILE A 230 21.10 -20.87 -19.92
CA ILE A 230 20.77 -20.81 -21.36
C ILE A 230 22.07 -20.83 -22.17
N ILE A 231 22.11 -21.67 -23.20
CA ILE A 231 23.11 -21.63 -24.26
C ILE A 231 22.38 -21.38 -25.59
N ASP A 232 22.61 -20.21 -26.17
CA ASP A 232 22.06 -19.83 -27.47
C ASP A 232 22.83 -20.54 -28.59
N ASP A 233 22.39 -21.75 -28.94
CA ASP A 233 22.86 -22.54 -30.08
C ASP A 233 21.75 -22.69 -31.14
N SER A 234 21.98 -23.45 -32.22
CA SER A 234 20.99 -23.61 -33.30
C SER A 234 19.68 -24.28 -32.84
N LEU A 235 19.61 -24.80 -31.61
CA LEU A 235 18.48 -25.54 -31.04
C LEU A 235 17.90 -24.86 -29.77
N ASP A 236 18.36 -23.67 -29.38
CA ASP A 236 17.99 -23.01 -28.12
C ASP A 236 18.18 -23.93 -26.89
N THR A 237 19.36 -24.56 -26.70
CA THR A 237 19.60 -25.46 -25.55
C THR A 237 19.54 -24.76 -24.18
N SER A 238 18.73 -25.29 -23.26
CA SER A 238 18.67 -24.87 -21.85
C SER A 238 19.09 -25.98 -20.88
N PHE A 239 19.54 -25.57 -19.70
CA PHE A 239 19.85 -26.46 -18.59
C PHE A 239 19.03 -26.05 -17.38
N ILE A 240 18.53 -27.02 -16.64
CA ILE A 240 18.01 -26.82 -15.29
C ILE A 240 18.94 -27.49 -14.31
N VAL A 241 19.40 -26.73 -13.33
CA VAL A 241 20.42 -27.17 -12.37
C VAL A 241 19.82 -27.12 -10.98
N ARG A 242 20.10 -28.16 -10.20
CA ARG A 242 19.82 -28.25 -8.77
C ARG A 242 21.13 -28.27 -8.01
N PHE A 243 21.19 -27.46 -6.97
CA PHE A 243 22.32 -27.41 -6.06
C PHE A 243 21.83 -27.67 -4.64
N ASP A 244 22.33 -28.75 -4.05
CA ASP A 244 22.10 -29.06 -2.64
C ASP A 244 23.27 -28.51 -1.82
N SER A 245 22.99 -27.49 -1.01
CA SER A 245 24.02 -26.75 -0.28
C SER A 245 24.60 -27.53 0.92
N LYS A 246 23.96 -28.62 1.34
CA LYS A 246 24.41 -29.47 2.46
C LYS A 246 25.35 -30.56 1.98
N SER A 247 24.97 -31.26 0.92
CA SER A 247 25.76 -32.32 0.29
C SER A 247 26.77 -31.81 -0.74
N LEU A 248 26.63 -30.55 -1.16
CA LEU A 248 27.37 -29.92 -2.25
C LEU A 248 27.19 -30.64 -3.60
N LYS A 249 26.10 -31.41 -3.73
CA LYS A 249 25.76 -32.14 -4.95
C LYS A 249 25.13 -31.18 -5.96
N ILE A 250 25.56 -31.32 -7.22
CA ILE A 250 24.96 -30.63 -8.35
C ILE A 250 24.32 -31.69 -9.24
N ASP A 251 23.02 -31.57 -9.46
CA ASP A 251 22.29 -32.35 -10.46
C ASP A 251 21.92 -31.42 -11.60
N THR A 252 22.16 -31.85 -12.85
CA THR A 252 21.90 -31.04 -14.05
C THR A 252 21.07 -31.84 -15.03
N LEU A 253 20.03 -31.22 -15.57
CA LEU A 253 19.22 -31.75 -16.64
C LEU A 253 19.36 -30.85 -17.88
N LYS A 254 19.82 -31.44 -18.99
CA LYS A 254 19.91 -30.79 -20.30
C LYS A 254 18.57 -30.93 -21.03
N LEU A 255 18.09 -29.84 -21.63
CA LEU A 255 16.87 -29.81 -22.42
C LEU A 255 17.10 -29.01 -23.72
N ASP A 256 16.84 -29.62 -24.87
CA ASP A 256 16.98 -28.96 -26.18
C ASP A 256 15.72 -28.11 -26.45
N GLY A 257 15.71 -26.90 -25.90
CA GLY A 257 14.59 -25.95 -25.95
C GLY A 257 14.64 -24.93 -24.81
N THR A 258 13.60 -24.10 -24.67
CA THR A 258 13.55 -23.00 -23.70
C THR A 258 12.91 -23.40 -22.38
N VAL A 259 13.62 -23.21 -21.25
CA VAL A 259 13.09 -23.42 -19.89
C VAL A 259 12.75 -22.08 -19.21
N LYS A 260 11.63 -22.03 -18.48
CA LYS A 260 11.18 -20.87 -17.70
C LYS A 260 10.59 -21.27 -16.35
N SER A 261 10.53 -20.29 -15.44
CA SER A 261 9.82 -20.36 -14.15
C SER A 261 10.15 -21.60 -13.29
N PRO A 262 11.43 -21.84 -12.93
CA PRO A 262 11.77 -22.91 -11.99
C PRO A 262 11.20 -22.60 -10.59
N VAL A 263 10.47 -23.55 -10.00
CA VAL A 263 9.88 -23.43 -8.66
C VAL A 263 10.15 -24.70 -7.85
N LEU A 264 10.74 -24.54 -6.66
CA LEU A 264 10.94 -25.63 -5.71
C LEU A 264 9.77 -25.71 -4.74
N SER A 265 9.38 -26.92 -4.33
CA SER A 265 8.58 -27.12 -3.12
C SER A 265 9.33 -26.62 -1.88
N ASP A 266 8.62 -26.36 -0.79
CA ASP A 266 9.20 -25.82 0.44
C ASP A 266 10.31 -26.70 1.03
N ASP A 267 10.23 -28.02 0.86
CA ASP A 267 11.25 -29.01 1.24
C ASP A 267 12.33 -29.26 0.16
N GLY A 268 12.18 -28.59 -0.98
CA GLY A 268 13.00 -28.69 -2.18
C GLY A 268 13.09 -30.08 -2.79
N LYS A 269 12.15 -31.00 -2.52
CA LYS A 269 12.12 -32.32 -3.19
C LYS A 269 11.62 -32.19 -4.63
N ASN A 270 10.59 -31.39 -4.86
CA ASN A 270 9.90 -31.26 -6.13
C ASN A 270 10.37 -29.97 -6.82
N LEU A 271 10.70 -30.05 -8.12
CA LEU A 271 11.03 -28.89 -8.95
C LEU A 271 10.11 -28.89 -10.16
N ALA A 272 9.20 -27.92 -10.20
CA ALA A 272 8.37 -27.66 -11.35
C ALA A 272 9.00 -26.59 -12.23
N PHE A 273 8.81 -26.71 -13.54
CA PHE A 273 9.27 -25.71 -14.51
C PHE A 273 8.45 -25.81 -15.81
N LEU A 274 8.53 -24.76 -16.62
CA LEU A 274 7.93 -24.71 -17.94
C LEU A 274 8.99 -24.94 -19.00
N PHE A 275 8.67 -25.76 -20.00
CA PHE A 275 9.58 -26.08 -21.08
C PHE A 275 8.89 -26.02 -22.44
N SER A 276 9.63 -25.61 -23.47
CA SER A 276 9.14 -25.52 -24.84
C SER A 276 10.24 -25.89 -25.83
N THR A 277 9.93 -26.78 -26.77
CA THR A 277 10.75 -27.07 -27.97
C THR A 277 10.38 -26.17 -29.15
N ASP A 278 9.41 -25.26 -28.96
CA ASP A 278 8.92 -24.38 -30.02
C ASP A 278 9.98 -23.34 -30.42
N THR A 279 10.09 -23.12 -31.72
CA THR A 279 11.00 -22.14 -32.34
C THR A 279 10.27 -20.90 -32.84
N ALA A 280 8.93 -20.88 -32.75
CA ALA A 280 8.13 -19.72 -33.07
C ALA A 280 8.44 -18.53 -32.14
N SER A 281 8.11 -17.32 -32.61
CA SER A 281 8.22 -16.09 -31.82
C SER A 281 7.32 -16.12 -30.58
N VAL A 282 6.21 -16.85 -30.67
CA VAL A 282 5.28 -17.14 -29.59
C VAL A 282 5.33 -18.63 -29.31
N LYS A 283 5.96 -19.01 -28.21
CA LYS A 283 6.22 -20.40 -27.84
C LYS A 283 5.09 -20.97 -26.99
N ASN A 284 4.65 -22.19 -27.30
CA ASN A 284 3.79 -22.95 -26.39
C ASN A 284 4.64 -23.68 -25.34
N TYR A 285 4.26 -23.56 -24.08
CA TYR A 285 4.97 -24.21 -22.97
C TYR A 285 4.15 -25.37 -22.43
N ASP A 286 4.88 -26.39 -21.98
CA ASP A 286 4.39 -27.56 -21.29
C ASP A 286 4.95 -27.55 -19.85
N LEU A 287 4.22 -28.17 -18.90
CA LEU A 287 4.56 -28.21 -17.48
C LEU A 287 5.32 -29.50 -17.15
N TYR A 288 6.47 -29.35 -16.52
CA TYR A 288 7.38 -30.44 -16.16
C TYR A 288 7.61 -30.50 -14.66
N LEU A 289 7.90 -31.70 -14.17
CA LEU A 289 8.33 -31.99 -12.81
C LEU A 289 9.62 -32.79 -12.85
N TRP A 290 10.55 -32.45 -11.96
CA TRP A 290 11.76 -33.23 -11.75
C TRP A 290 11.97 -33.42 -10.25
N ASN A 291 11.92 -34.65 -9.74
CA ASN A 291 12.06 -34.91 -8.31
C ASN A 291 13.51 -35.18 -7.91
N SER A 292 13.84 -34.91 -6.66
CA SER A 292 15.22 -35.02 -6.17
C SER A 292 15.68 -36.49 -6.20
N GLY A 293 16.82 -36.74 -6.83
CA GLY A 293 17.38 -38.09 -6.98
C GLY A 293 16.89 -38.87 -8.21
N GLU A 294 15.95 -38.33 -8.99
CA GLU A 294 15.53 -38.95 -10.25
C GLU A 294 16.44 -38.52 -11.41
N GLU A 295 16.82 -39.47 -12.27
CA GLU A 295 17.62 -39.21 -13.48
C GLU A 295 16.81 -38.59 -14.62
N HIS A 296 15.48 -38.70 -14.56
CA HIS A 296 14.58 -38.25 -15.61
C HIS A 296 13.51 -37.30 -15.05
N HIS A 297 13.09 -36.36 -15.89
CA HIS A 297 11.94 -35.50 -15.61
C HIS A 297 10.65 -36.16 -16.10
N LYS A 298 9.51 -35.74 -15.55
CA LYS A 298 8.17 -36.13 -15.97
C LYS A 298 7.45 -34.94 -16.60
N VAL A 299 6.83 -35.16 -17.76
CA VAL A 299 5.87 -34.20 -18.33
C VAL A 299 4.56 -34.34 -17.55
N LEU A 300 4.11 -33.28 -16.90
CA LEU A 300 2.83 -33.27 -16.18
C LEU A 300 1.68 -32.87 -17.08
N VAL A 301 1.87 -31.82 -17.88
CA VAL A 301 0.84 -31.26 -18.77
C VAL A 301 1.49 -30.81 -20.06
N ASP A 302 1.15 -31.45 -21.16
CA ASP A 302 1.55 -31.03 -22.50
C ASP A 302 0.37 -30.46 -23.31
N SER A 303 0.68 -29.93 -24.49
CA SER A 303 -0.32 -29.41 -25.44
C SER A 303 -1.36 -30.42 -25.95
N LEU A 304 -1.14 -31.73 -25.76
CA LEU A 304 -2.05 -32.82 -26.15
C LEU A 304 -2.86 -33.36 -24.97
N ASN A 305 -2.61 -32.86 -23.75
CA ASN A 305 -3.25 -33.35 -22.56
C ASN A 305 -4.78 -33.17 -22.65
N PRO A 306 -5.59 -34.23 -22.46
CA PRO A 306 -7.04 -34.17 -22.64
C PRO A 306 -7.74 -33.24 -21.64
N SER A 307 -7.05 -32.84 -20.56
CA SER A 307 -7.55 -31.86 -19.58
C SER A 307 -7.53 -30.43 -20.12
N LEU A 308 -6.75 -30.16 -21.17
CA LEU A 308 -6.74 -28.87 -21.86
C LEU A 308 -7.81 -28.86 -22.96
N LYS A 309 -8.85 -28.05 -22.78
CA LYS A 309 -9.93 -27.93 -23.77
C LYS A 309 -9.57 -26.92 -24.87
N GLY A 310 -9.76 -27.31 -26.13
CA GLY A 310 -9.62 -26.41 -27.28
C GLY A 310 -8.18 -25.89 -27.48
N ASP A 311 -8.04 -24.57 -27.56
CA ASP A 311 -6.77 -23.87 -27.80
C ASP A 311 -6.05 -23.45 -26.50
N LEU A 312 -6.49 -23.92 -25.34
CA LEU A 312 -5.85 -23.61 -24.05
C LEU A 312 -4.49 -24.32 -23.91
N ARG A 313 -3.49 -23.61 -23.40
CA ARG A 313 -2.11 -24.06 -23.17
C ARG A 313 -1.59 -23.53 -21.84
N VAL A 314 -0.54 -24.14 -21.29
CA VAL A 314 0.09 -23.65 -20.05
C VAL A 314 0.62 -22.23 -20.26
N SER A 315 0.32 -21.36 -19.31
CA SER A 315 0.56 -19.92 -19.43
C SER A 315 1.75 -19.46 -18.59
N LEU A 316 2.58 -18.60 -19.16
CA LEU A 316 3.63 -17.86 -18.44
C LEU A 316 3.08 -16.69 -17.60
N ASN A 317 1.80 -16.34 -17.76
CA ASN A 317 1.17 -15.22 -17.07
C ASN A 317 0.58 -15.61 -15.70
N TYR A 318 0.88 -16.81 -15.19
CA TYR A 318 0.50 -17.26 -13.86
C TYR A 318 1.70 -17.92 -13.17
N ASP A 319 1.96 -17.56 -11.92
CA ASP A 319 3.07 -18.14 -11.16
C ASP A 319 2.75 -19.57 -10.74
N ILE A 320 3.69 -20.48 -10.99
CA ILE A 320 3.58 -21.86 -10.53
C ILE A 320 3.85 -21.88 -9.03
N ASN A 321 3.00 -22.56 -8.25
CA ASN A 321 3.16 -22.63 -6.80
C ASN A 321 2.82 -24.03 -6.29
N PHE A 322 3.65 -24.54 -5.37
CA PHE A 322 3.31 -25.74 -4.61
C PHE A 322 2.46 -25.38 -3.38
N SER A 323 1.66 -26.32 -2.90
CA SER A 323 1.17 -26.26 -1.52
C SER A 323 2.31 -26.55 -0.53
N ASP A 324 2.11 -26.21 0.75
CA ASP A 324 3.14 -26.38 1.79
C ASP A 324 3.62 -27.83 1.94
N SER A 325 2.76 -28.81 1.64
CA SER A 325 3.14 -30.24 1.65
C SER A 325 3.99 -30.65 0.45
N GLY A 326 3.96 -29.87 -0.64
CA GLY A 326 4.54 -30.21 -1.93
C GLY A 326 3.69 -31.17 -2.79
N GLU A 327 2.52 -31.61 -2.31
CA GLU A 327 1.65 -32.60 -2.99
C GLU A 327 0.74 -32.01 -4.06
N ARG A 328 0.53 -30.69 -4.05
CA ARG A 328 -0.31 -29.99 -5.02
C ARG A 328 0.48 -28.92 -5.73
N LEU A 329 0.27 -28.81 -7.03
CA LEU A 329 0.91 -27.84 -7.89
C LEU A 329 -0.15 -27.02 -8.62
N PHE A 330 -0.15 -25.71 -8.38
CA PHE A 330 -1.05 -24.75 -9.00
C PHE A 330 -0.35 -24.06 -10.17
N PHE A 331 -1.03 -23.95 -11.30
CA PHE A 331 -0.51 -23.32 -12.51
C PHE A 331 -1.64 -22.71 -13.35
N GLY A 332 -1.31 -21.80 -14.27
CA GLY A 332 -2.30 -21.18 -15.15
C GLY A 332 -2.30 -21.75 -16.55
N ILE A 333 -3.46 -21.77 -17.19
CA ILE A 333 -3.64 -22.01 -18.62
C ILE A 333 -4.27 -20.79 -19.29
N ALA A 334 -3.96 -20.53 -20.54
CA ALA A 334 -4.55 -19.44 -21.32
C ALA A 334 -4.74 -19.89 -22.77
N LYS A 335 -5.56 -19.18 -23.55
CA LYS A 335 -5.63 -19.41 -24.99
C LYS A 335 -4.25 -19.20 -25.60
N SER A 336 -3.82 -20.11 -26.46
CA SER A 336 -2.56 -19.99 -27.20
C SER A 336 -2.57 -18.68 -27.99
N LEU A 337 -1.54 -17.87 -27.78
CA LEU A 337 -1.32 -16.65 -28.56
C LEU A 337 -0.93 -17.08 -29.97
N LYS A 338 -1.79 -16.79 -30.96
CA LYS A 338 -1.46 -17.00 -32.37
C LYS A 338 -0.69 -15.78 -32.89
N PRO A 339 0.25 -15.96 -33.85
CA PRO A 339 0.79 -14.83 -34.59
C PRO A 339 -0.37 -14.03 -35.18
N GLU A 340 -0.30 -12.70 -35.07
CA GLU A 340 -1.24 -11.85 -35.80
C GLU A 340 -1.12 -12.20 -37.30
N PRO A 341 -2.24 -12.45 -37.99
CA PRO A 341 -2.19 -12.78 -39.42
C PRO A 341 -1.53 -11.64 -40.20
N ASP A 342 -0.85 -11.99 -41.30
CA ASP A 342 -0.21 -11.01 -42.17
C ASP A 342 -1.23 -9.94 -42.59
N GLU A 343 -0.92 -8.67 -42.27
CA GLU A 343 -1.83 -7.55 -42.52
C GLU A 343 -1.97 -7.31 -44.02
N THR A 344 -3.20 -7.38 -44.53
CA THR A 344 -3.51 -7.21 -45.96
C THR A 344 -3.98 -5.79 -46.31
N LEU A 345 -4.20 -4.95 -45.30
CA LEU A 345 -4.64 -3.56 -45.43
C LEU A 345 -3.55 -2.60 -44.94
N LEU A 346 -3.41 -1.46 -45.61
CA LEU A 346 -2.60 -0.34 -45.13
C LEU A 346 -3.25 0.27 -43.88
N ASP A 347 -2.44 0.88 -43.00
CA ASP A 347 -2.96 1.52 -41.77
C ASP A 347 -4.01 2.60 -42.04
N GLU A 348 -3.93 3.30 -43.16
CA GLU A 348 -4.92 4.31 -43.60
C GLU A 348 -6.27 3.69 -44.02
N GLU A 349 -6.28 2.42 -44.38
CA GLU A 349 -7.49 1.67 -44.78
C GLU A 349 -8.18 1.01 -43.57
N LYS A 350 -7.51 0.97 -42.41
CA LYS A 350 -8.05 0.42 -41.17
C LYS A 350 -8.92 1.47 -40.48
N ALA A 351 -10.21 1.16 -40.33
CA ALA A 351 -11.08 1.96 -39.47
C ALA A 351 -10.62 1.82 -38.01
N ASN A 352 -10.18 2.92 -37.40
CA ASN A 352 -9.88 2.99 -35.96
C ASN A 352 -11.14 3.45 -35.20
N VAL A 353 -12.07 2.53 -34.97
CA VAL A 353 -13.39 2.80 -34.38
C VAL A 353 -13.58 2.02 -33.08
N GLU A 354 -14.01 2.73 -32.03
CA GLU A 354 -14.51 2.13 -30.80
C GLU A 354 -16.04 2.07 -30.86
N VAL A 355 -16.63 0.88 -30.75
CA VAL A 355 -18.09 0.69 -30.76
C VAL A 355 -18.58 0.48 -29.34
N TRP A 356 -19.54 1.29 -28.92
CA TRP A 356 -20.14 1.25 -27.59
C TRP A 356 -21.59 0.75 -27.71
N SER A 357 -21.96 -0.29 -26.96
CA SER A 357 -23.31 -0.82 -26.94
C SER A 357 -23.96 -0.63 -25.57
N TRP A 358 -25.25 -0.29 -25.57
CA TRP A 358 -26.05 -0.15 -24.33
C TRP A 358 -26.15 -1.45 -23.52
N ASN A 359 -25.84 -2.60 -24.15
CA ASN A 359 -25.91 -3.91 -23.53
C ASN A 359 -24.55 -4.58 -23.31
N ASP A 360 -23.46 -3.82 -23.40
CA ASP A 360 -22.14 -4.34 -23.02
C ASP A 360 -22.14 -4.68 -21.52
N PRO A 361 -21.60 -5.86 -21.12
CA PRO A 361 -21.44 -6.20 -19.71
C PRO A 361 -20.53 -5.21 -18.96
N LEU A 362 -19.48 -4.73 -19.62
CA LEU A 362 -18.62 -3.65 -19.15
C LEU A 362 -18.53 -2.62 -20.27
N ILE A 363 -18.63 -1.32 -19.97
CA ILE A 363 -18.47 -0.28 -20.99
C ILE A 363 -17.05 -0.29 -21.58
N HIS A 364 -16.89 0.22 -22.80
CA HIS A 364 -15.61 0.18 -23.54
C HIS A 364 -14.42 0.74 -22.73
N THR A 365 -14.61 1.81 -21.96
CA THR A 365 -13.55 2.38 -21.12
C THR A 365 -13.06 1.44 -20.01
N GLN A 366 -13.96 0.63 -19.44
CA GLN A 366 -13.58 -0.42 -18.49
C GLN A 366 -12.85 -1.56 -19.21
N GLN A 367 -13.34 -1.98 -20.39
CA GLN A 367 -12.67 -2.99 -21.21
C GLN A 367 -11.23 -2.54 -21.57
N ASN A 368 -11.04 -1.28 -21.96
CA ASN A 368 -9.73 -0.70 -22.24
C ASN A 368 -8.84 -0.65 -21.00
N PHE A 369 -9.40 -0.31 -19.84
CA PHE A 369 -8.67 -0.32 -18.56
C PHE A 369 -8.20 -1.75 -18.20
N GLU A 370 -9.08 -2.74 -18.38
CA GLU A 370 -8.80 -4.14 -18.10
C GLU A 370 -8.06 -4.85 -19.25
N LEU A 371 -7.83 -4.20 -20.39
CA LEU A 371 -7.29 -4.84 -21.60
C LEU A 371 -5.98 -5.58 -21.35
N SER A 372 -5.08 -4.99 -20.56
CA SER A 372 -3.80 -5.63 -20.23
C SER A 372 -3.97 -6.86 -19.33
N LYS A 373 -4.96 -6.84 -18.43
CA LYS A 373 -5.36 -7.97 -17.58
C LYS A 373 -6.02 -9.06 -18.43
N GLU A 374 -6.95 -8.68 -19.31
CA GLU A 374 -7.68 -9.62 -20.18
C GLU A 374 -6.74 -10.30 -21.19
N LYS A 375 -5.79 -9.56 -21.80
CA LYS A 375 -4.74 -10.15 -22.66
C LYS A 375 -3.84 -11.15 -21.93
N LYS A 376 -3.70 -11.00 -20.61
CA LYS A 376 -2.93 -11.89 -19.73
C LYS A 376 -3.81 -12.85 -18.95
N LYS A 377 -5.11 -12.93 -19.25
CA LYS A 377 -6.06 -13.75 -18.49
C LYS A 377 -5.62 -15.20 -18.52
N THR A 378 -5.56 -15.77 -17.32
CA THR A 378 -5.21 -17.17 -17.10
C THR A 378 -6.33 -17.83 -16.31
N PHE A 379 -6.51 -19.11 -16.58
CA PHE A 379 -7.39 -19.98 -15.83
C PHE A 379 -6.52 -20.89 -14.95
N LEU A 380 -6.77 -20.86 -13.65
CA LEU A 380 -6.13 -21.68 -12.64
C LEU A 380 -6.46 -23.16 -12.84
N MET A 381 -5.40 -23.96 -12.79
CA MET A 381 -5.39 -25.41 -12.76
C MET A 381 -4.69 -25.90 -11.49
N LEU A 382 -5.09 -27.08 -11.03
CA LEU A 382 -4.45 -27.84 -9.97
C LEU A 382 -4.00 -29.20 -10.52
N TYR A 383 -2.73 -29.53 -10.31
CA TYR A 383 -2.18 -30.88 -10.48
C TYR A 383 -1.93 -31.49 -9.09
N ASN A 384 -2.53 -32.65 -8.81
CA ASN A 384 -2.30 -33.40 -7.58
C ASN A 384 -1.26 -34.50 -7.83
N LEU A 385 -0.12 -34.47 -7.13
CA LEU A 385 1.02 -35.35 -7.41
C LEU A 385 0.73 -36.81 -7.10
N SER A 386 0.10 -37.09 -5.95
CA SER A 386 -0.19 -38.47 -5.52
C SER A 386 -1.27 -39.18 -6.35
N SER A 387 -2.30 -38.46 -6.81
CA SER A 387 -3.38 -39.03 -7.63
C SER A 387 -3.17 -38.86 -9.14
N GLU A 388 -2.18 -38.05 -9.54
CA GLU A 388 -1.92 -37.63 -10.93
C GLU A 388 -3.12 -36.97 -11.62
N LYS A 389 -4.06 -36.41 -10.84
CA LYS A 389 -5.24 -35.74 -11.37
C LYS A 389 -4.97 -34.27 -11.68
N ILE A 390 -5.53 -33.82 -12.79
CA ILE A 390 -5.53 -32.43 -13.23
C ILE A 390 -6.95 -31.89 -13.14
N ILE A 391 -7.12 -30.75 -12.48
CA ILE A 391 -8.43 -30.15 -12.20
C ILE A 391 -8.40 -28.67 -12.59
N GLN A 392 -9.39 -28.25 -13.40
CA GLN A 392 -9.57 -26.84 -13.77
C GLN A 392 -10.43 -26.12 -12.74
N LEU A 393 -9.86 -25.15 -12.03
CA LEU A 393 -10.53 -24.45 -10.93
C LEU A 393 -11.29 -23.20 -11.40
N THR A 394 -10.77 -22.49 -12.41
CA THR A 394 -11.44 -21.31 -12.99
C THR A 394 -11.75 -21.51 -14.47
N ASP A 395 -12.73 -20.79 -15.00
CA ASP A 395 -13.04 -20.71 -16.43
C ASP A 395 -13.70 -19.36 -16.79
N SER A 396 -14.39 -19.27 -17.93
CA SER A 396 -15.05 -18.04 -18.36
C SER A 396 -16.24 -17.61 -17.49
N LEU A 397 -16.74 -18.50 -16.62
CA LEU A 397 -17.83 -18.20 -15.70
C LEU A 397 -17.27 -17.92 -14.31
N ILE A 398 -16.46 -18.82 -13.75
CA ILE A 398 -15.79 -18.62 -12.46
C ILE A 398 -14.38 -18.11 -12.72
N GLU A 399 -14.20 -16.78 -12.67
CA GLU A 399 -12.96 -16.12 -13.05
C GLU A 399 -11.96 -16.05 -11.89
N GLU A 400 -12.43 -16.14 -10.64
CA GLU A 400 -11.60 -16.00 -9.43
C GLU A 400 -11.81 -17.19 -8.49
N VAL A 401 -10.70 -17.71 -7.94
CA VAL A 401 -10.71 -18.78 -6.93
C VAL A 401 -9.73 -18.43 -5.81
N SER A 402 -10.23 -18.43 -4.58
CA SER A 402 -9.45 -18.28 -3.36
C SER A 402 -9.29 -19.65 -2.67
N TYR A 403 -8.05 -19.99 -2.32
CA TYR A 403 -7.70 -21.25 -1.67
C TYR A 403 -6.52 -21.03 -0.70
N SER A 404 -6.37 -21.93 0.26
CA SER A 404 -5.23 -21.92 1.17
C SER A 404 -4.15 -22.88 0.67
N THR A 405 -2.92 -22.39 0.47
CA THR A 405 -1.75 -23.26 0.26
C THR A 405 -1.32 -23.95 1.56
N TYR A 406 -1.70 -23.35 2.69
CA TYR A 406 -1.48 -23.90 4.01
C TYR A 406 -2.41 -25.09 4.22
N SER A 407 -1.83 -26.23 4.58
CA SER A 407 -2.51 -27.47 5.03
C SER A 407 -3.33 -28.29 4.01
N ASP A 408 -3.10 -28.11 2.70
CA ASP A 408 -3.77 -28.90 1.65
C ASP A 408 -5.29 -29.01 1.83
N ASN A 409 -5.96 -27.90 2.12
CA ASN A 409 -7.40 -27.89 2.36
C ASN A 409 -8.20 -28.56 1.23
N ARG A 410 -9.34 -29.21 1.49
CA ARG A 410 -10.08 -29.91 0.43
C ARG A 410 -10.86 -28.96 -0.49
N TYR A 411 -11.21 -27.78 0.00
CA TYR A 411 -12.16 -26.89 -0.68
C TYR A 411 -11.54 -25.52 -0.98
N ALA A 412 -12.06 -24.87 -2.02
CA ALA A 412 -11.76 -23.50 -2.40
C ALA A 412 -13.05 -22.69 -2.59
N LEU A 413 -12.94 -21.37 -2.53
CA LEU A 413 -14.02 -20.43 -2.82
C LEU A 413 -13.88 -19.92 -4.25
N GLY A 414 -14.89 -20.16 -5.08
CA GLY A 414 -15.00 -19.57 -6.42
C GLY A 414 -15.95 -18.38 -6.45
N ALA A 415 -15.66 -17.39 -7.28
CA ALA A 415 -16.52 -16.23 -7.49
C ALA A 415 -16.80 -15.97 -8.99
N SER A 416 -18.05 -15.62 -9.31
CA SER A 416 -18.48 -15.25 -10.66
C SER A 416 -19.25 -13.93 -10.67
N ALA A 417 -18.63 -12.87 -11.18
CA ALA A 417 -19.29 -11.58 -11.40
C ALA A 417 -20.05 -11.51 -12.74
N HIS A 418 -19.96 -12.55 -13.59
CA HIS A 418 -20.44 -12.53 -14.97
C HIS A 418 -21.90 -12.05 -15.14
N PRO A 419 -22.88 -12.48 -14.33
CA PRO A 419 -24.27 -12.04 -14.47
C PRO A 419 -24.51 -10.57 -14.11
N TYR A 420 -23.56 -9.95 -13.40
CA TYR A 420 -23.76 -8.65 -12.73
C TYR A 420 -22.83 -7.55 -13.24
N LYS A 421 -21.91 -7.85 -14.17
CA LYS A 421 -20.91 -6.89 -14.68
C LYS A 421 -21.52 -5.54 -15.08
N LYS A 422 -22.73 -5.54 -15.64
CA LYS A 422 -23.42 -4.30 -16.07
C LYS A 422 -23.79 -3.38 -14.89
N LEU A 423 -24.15 -3.98 -13.75
CA LEU A 423 -24.65 -3.27 -12.56
C LEU A 423 -23.60 -2.36 -11.93
N ILE A 424 -22.30 -2.65 -12.10
CA ILE A 424 -21.19 -1.83 -11.60
C ILE A 424 -21.25 -0.36 -12.07
N SER A 425 -22.04 -0.08 -13.10
CA SER A 425 -22.23 1.25 -13.64
C SER A 425 -22.97 2.18 -12.66
N TRP A 426 -24.01 1.69 -11.97
CA TRP A 426 -24.90 2.51 -11.15
C TRP A 426 -25.25 1.91 -9.79
N ASP A 427 -25.01 0.62 -9.60
CA ASP A 427 -25.26 -0.13 -8.37
C ASP A 427 -23.90 -0.60 -7.80
N ASP A 428 -23.84 -1.77 -7.18
CA ASP A 428 -22.61 -2.36 -6.65
C ASP A 428 -22.01 -3.47 -7.54
N SER A 429 -20.85 -3.98 -7.13
CA SER A 429 -20.22 -5.17 -7.67
C SER A 429 -20.77 -6.41 -6.98
N TYR A 430 -21.33 -7.35 -7.75
CA TYR A 430 -21.88 -8.58 -7.20
C TYR A 430 -21.19 -9.81 -7.80
N SER A 431 -21.14 -10.89 -7.05
CA SER A 431 -20.68 -12.20 -7.52
C SER A 431 -21.55 -13.34 -7.00
N ASP A 432 -21.72 -14.38 -7.80
CA ASP A 432 -22.16 -15.68 -7.31
C ASP A 432 -20.97 -16.38 -6.63
N ILE A 433 -21.18 -16.90 -5.43
CA ILE A 433 -20.17 -17.58 -4.61
C ILE A 433 -20.35 -19.09 -4.71
N TYR A 434 -19.25 -19.80 -4.97
CA TYR A 434 -19.22 -21.25 -5.14
C TYR A 434 -18.24 -21.90 -4.16
N SER A 435 -18.60 -23.10 -3.71
CA SER A 435 -17.68 -24.05 -3.11
C SER A 435 -17.11 -24.94 -4.22
N ILE A 436 -15.79 -25.10 -4.25
CA ILE A 436 -15.09 -25.95 -5.23
C ILE A 436 -14.34 -27.05 -4.48
N ASP A 437 -14.65 -28.31 -4.77
CA ASP A 437 -13.91 -29.46 -4.23
C ASP A 437 -12.60 -29.65 -5.03
N LEU A 438 -11.45 -29.46 -4.39
CA LEU A 438 -10.13 -29.55 -5.00
C LEU A 438 -9.70 -30.99 -5.33
N ALA A 439 -10.43 -32.00 -4.88
CA ALA A 439 -10.17 -33.40 -5.23
C ALA A 439 -10.94 -33.86 -6.47
N THR A 440 -12.08 -33.23 -6.78
CA THR A 440 -12.98 -33.64 -7.88
C THR A 440 -13.18 -32.58 -8.95
N GLY A 441 -12.99 -31.30 -8.61
CA GLY A 441 -13.36 -30.16 -9.45
C GLY A 441 -14.86 -29.83 -9.43
N GLU A 442 -15.65 -30.51 -8.58
CA GLU A 442 -17.08 -30.23 -8.44
C GLU A 442 -17.31 -28.82 -7.89
N ARG A 443 -18.30 -28.12 -8.44
CA ARG A 443 -18.63 -26.74 -8.11
C ARG A 443 -20.07 -26.68 -7.63
N LYS A 444 -20.28 -26.16 -6.43
CA LYS A 444 -21.60 -25.99 -5.83
C LYS A 444 -21.86 -24.53 -5.52
N LEU A 445 -22.94 -23.99 -6.07
CA LEU A 445 -23.39 -22.63 -5.76
C LEU A 445 -23.77 -22.55 -4.27
N VAL A 446 -23.20 -21.58 -3.57
CA VAL A 446 -23.42 -21.33 -2.13
C VAL A 446 -24.34 -20.13 -1.95
N LYS A 447 -24.01 -18.99 -2.55
CA LYS A 447 -24.75 -17.73 -2.40
C LYS A 447 -24.75 -16.98 -3.73
N PRO A 448 -25.92 -16.79 -4.39
CA PRO A 448 -26.00 -15.94 -5.57
C PRO A 448 -25.98 -14.46 -5.19
N LYS A 449 -25.57 -13.61 -6.14
CA LYS A 449 -25.63 -12.14 -6.05
C LYS A 449 -25.15 -11.58 -4.70
N GLN A 450 -23.94 -11.93 -4.32
CA GLN A 450 -23.28 -11.43 -3.11
C GLN A 450 -22.49 -10.15 -3.44
N SER A 451 -22.78 -9.03 -2.78
CA SER A 451 -22.09 -7.74 -2.93
C SER A 451 -20.81 -7.67 -2.08
N GLN A 452 -20.93 -8.02 -0.81
CA GLN A 452 -19.84 -7.97 0.16
C GLN A 452 -18.90 -9.17 0.06
N ILE A 453 -17.64 -8.99 0.45
CA ILE A 453 -16.61 -10.05 0.35
C ILE A 453 -17.03 -11.31 1.12
N ALA A 454 -17.00 -12.45 0.42
CA ALA A 454 -17.05 -13.78 1.02
C ALA A 454 -15.62 -14.34 1.17
N ALA A 455 -15.40 -15.16 2.20
CA ALA A 455 -14.10 -15.74 2.50
C ALA A 455 -14.19 -17.24 2.77
N ILE A 456 -13.09 -17.96 2.55
CA ILE A 456 -12.94 -19.36 2.96
C ILE A 456 -12.10 -19.44 4.24
N SER A 457 -12.47 -20.34 5.15
CA SER A 457 -11.69 -20.60 6.36
C SER A 457 -10.33 -21.26 6.03
N PRO A 458 -9.29 -21.11 6.87
CA PRO A 458 -7.93 -21.59 6.58
C PRO A 458 -7.82 -23.07 6.19
N LYS A 459 -8.54 -23.99 6.85
CA LYS A 459 -8.61 -25.42 6.47
C LYS A 459 -9.71 -25.73 5.46
N GLY A 460 -10.40 -24.72 4.95
CA GLY A 460 -11.48 -24.86 3.97
C GLY A 460 -12.71 -25.58 4.51
N LYS A 461 -12.91 -25.66 5.83
CA LYS A 461 -14.12 -26.26 6.40
C LYS A 461 -15.37 -25.43 6.10
N TYR A 462 -15.26 -24.11 6.12
CA TYR A 462 -16.37 -23.18 5.95
C TYR A 462 -16.10 -22.14 4.85
N ILE A 463 -17.17 -21.74 4.17
CA ILE A 463 -17.24 -20.45 3.48
C ILE A 463 -18.09 -19.52 4.34
N ILE A 464 -17.63 -18.30 4.59
CA ILE A 464 -18.32 -17.27 5.38
C ILE A 464 -18.64 -16.06 4.50
N TRP A 465 -19.82 -15.49 4.69
CA TRP A 465 -20.20 -14.21 4.08
C TRP A 465 -21.07 -13.38 5.02
N TYR A 466 -21.15 -12.09 4.73
CA TYR A 466 -22.08 -11.17 5.36
C TYR A 466 -23.24 -10.89 4.40
N ASP A 467 -24.46 -11.06 4.85
CA ASP A 467 -25.67 -10.71 4.12
C ASP A 467 -26.16 -9.33 4.57
N GLU A 468 -26.14 -8.37 3.65
CA GLU A 468 -26.53 -6.99 3.95
C GLU A 468 -28.04 -6.86 4.21
N THR A 469 -28.85 -7.76 3.65
CA THR A 469 -30.33 -7.68 3.73
C THR A 469 -30.88 -7.89 5.13
N ASP A 470 -30.19 -8.66 5.97
CA ASP A 470 -30.52 -8.87 7.39
C ASP A 470 -29.34 -8.58 8.33
N SER A 471 -28.30 -7.92 7.79
CA SER A 471 -27.08 -7.50 8.47
C SER A 471 -26.40 -8.60 9.29
N SER A 472 -26.34 -9.82 8.75
CA SER A 472 -25.92 -11.01 9.48
C SER A 472 -24.83 -11.81 8.77
N TYR A 473 -23.97 -12.46 9.55
CA TYR A 473 -23.00 -13.43 9.05
C TYR A 473 -23.58 -14.84 9.00
N TYR A 474 -23.23 -15.52 7.91
CA TYR A 474 -23.59 -16.90 7.61
C TYR A 474 -22.34 -17.72 7.29
N THR A 475 -22.39 -19.01 7.60
CA THR A 475 -21.41 -19.98 7.13
C THR A 475 -22.06 -21.06 6.29
N TYR A 476 -21.29 -21.59 5.34
CA TYR A 476 -21.59 -22.80 4.58
C TYR A 476 -20.52 -23.83 4.91
N GLU A 477 -20.90 -24.94 5.54
CA GLU A 477 -19.99 -26.06 5.81
C GLU A 477 -19.78 -26.88 4.54
N ASN A 478 -18.55 -26.91 4.04
CA ASN A 478 -18.26 -27.47 2.72
C ASN A 478 -18.55 -28.97 2.59
N SER A 479 -18.38 -29.74 3.67
CA SER A 479 -18.58 -31.20 3.68
C SER A 479 -20.05 -31.61 3.71
N SER A 480 -20.88 -30.93 4.50
CA SER A 480 -22.31 -31.26 4.69
C SER A 480 -23.23 -30.46 3.78
N GLY A 481 -22.77 -29.29 3.32
CA GLY A 481 -23.57 -28.31 2.61
C GLY A 481 -24.56 -27.55 3.48
N LYS A 482 -24.44 -27.64 4.81
CA LYS A 482 -25.29 -26.92 5.76
C LYS A 482 -24.95 -25.44 5.73
N ILE A 483 -25.99 -24.59 5.65
CA ILE A 483 -25.89 -23.15 5.87
C ILE A 483 -26.36 -22.85 7.31
N ASP A 484 -25.61 -22.02 8.03
CA ASP A 484 -25.94 -21.62 9.41
C ASP A 484 -25.80 -20.11 9.59
N LYS A 485 -26.73 -19.51 10.33
CA LYS A 485 -26.65 -18.10 10.73
C LYS A 485 -25.87 -18.00 12.04
N ILE A 486 -24.58 -17.70 11.94
CA ILE A 486 -23.66 -17.77 13.10
C ILE A 486 -23.68 -16.52 13.98
N SER A 487 -24.21 -15.41 13.48
CA SER A 487 -24.23 -14.11 14.15
C SER A 487 -25.42 -13.89 15.09
N GLY A 488 -26.32 -14.87 15.23
CA GLY A 488 -27.57 -14.72 16.00
C GLY A 488 -27.37 -14.43 17.50
N GLY A 489 -26.22 -14.76 18.07
CA GLY A 489 -25.88 -14.49 19.48
C GLY A 489 -25.25 -13.12 19.76
N ILE A 490 -25.04 -12.26 18.75
CA ILE A 490 -24.41 -10.95 18.94
C ILE A 490 -25.47 -9.86 19.12
N ASP A 491 -25.39 -9.10 20.22
CA ASP A 491 -26.33 -8.03 20.60
C ASP A 491 -25.89 -6.62 20.14
N GLN A 492 -24.91 -6.55 19.25
CA GLN A 492 -24.36 -5.31 18.72
C GLN A 492 -24.47 -5.25 17.19
N PRO A 493 -24.62 -4.04 16.61
CA PRO A 493 -24.55 -3.86 15.16
C PRO A 493 -23.25 -4.41 14.57
N LEU A 494 -23.39 -5.19 13.50
CA LEU A 494 -22.29 -5.78 12.73
C LEU A 494 -21.95 -4.98 11.47
N TYR A 495 -22.59 -3.82 11.30
CA TYR A 495 -22.50 -2.94 10.15
C TYR A 495 -22.14 -1.51 10.57
N ASP A 496 -21.63 -0.72 9.64
CA ASP A 496 -21.26 0.67 9.93
C ASP A 496 -22.49 1.54 10.24
N VAL A 497 -22.78 1.71 11.53
CA VAL A 497 -23.87 2.57 12.02
C VAL A 497 -23.63 4.06 11.75
N GLN A 498 -22.42 4.43 11.33
CA GLN A 498 -22.07 5.81 10.97
C GLN A 498 -22.16 6.08 9.47
N SER A 499 -22.55 5.06 8.67
CA SER A 499 -22.80 5.20 7.24
C SER A 499 -23.89 6.23 6.99
N ASP A 500 -23.60 7.20 6.15
CA ASP A 500 -24.52 8.25 5.70
C ASP A 500 -24.61 8.31 4.17
N VAL A 501 -24.31 7.19 3.52
CA VAL A 501 -24.53 6.98 2.09
C VAL A 501 -25.85 6.24 1.85
N PRO A 502 -26.54 6.50 0.72
CA PRO A 502 -27.81 5.87 0.38
C PRO A 502 -27.63 4.46 -0.17
N ASP A 503 -27.04 3.59 0.65
CA ASP A 503 -26.84 2.17 0.35
C ASP A 503 -26.85 1.35 1.65
N GLU A 504 -26.97 0.03 1.53
CA GLU A 504 -26.91 -0.84 2.70
C GLU A 504 -25.51 -0.73 3.37
N PRO A 505 -25.45 -0.59 4.70
CA PRO A 505 -24.18 -0.37 5.37
C PRO A 505 -23.30 -1.63 5.35
N GLY A 506 -22.05 -1.44 4.95
CA GLY A 506 -21.04 -2.50 4.95
C GLY A 506 -20.74 -3.02 6.36
N ALA A 507 -20.31 -4.28 6.43
CA ALA A 507 -19.99 -4.92 7.70
C ALA A 507 -18.69 -4.41 8.33
N TYR A 508 -18.58 -4.47 9.66
CA TYR A 508 -17.31 -4.21 10.36
C TYR A 508 -16.24 -5.29 10.08
N GLY A 509 -16.64 -6.46 9.58
CA GLY A 509 -15.75 -7.51 9.07
C GLY A 509 -15.47 -8.63 10.07
N ILE A 510 -14.57 -9.52 9.66
CA ILE A 510 -14.05 -10.61 10.49
C ILE A 510 -12.57 -10.35 10.80
N SER A 511 -12.12 -10.78 11.98
CA SER A 511 -10.72 -10.65 12.39
C SER A 511 -9.85 -11.83 12.01
N GLY A 512 -10.44 -13.02 11.88
CA GLY A 512 -9.72 -14.23 11.49
C GLY A 512 -10.36 -15.49 12.06
N TRP A 513 -9.71 -16.62 11.82
CA TRP A 513 -10.12 -17.93 12.31
C TRP A 513 -9.13 -18.43 13.34
N PHE A 514 -9.61 -19.22 14.29
CA PHE A 514 -8.75 -20.05 15.13
C PHE A 514 -8.31 -21.30 14.36
N GLU A 515 -7.28 -21.96 14.90
CA GLU A 515 -6.76 -23.21 14.41
C GLU A 515 -7.87 -24.24 14.10
N ASP A 516 -7.64 -25.04 13.05
CA ASP A 516 -8.57 -26.07 12.56
C ASP A 516 -9.99 -25.60 12.21
N ASP A 517 -10.14 -24.30 11.91
CA ASP A 517 -11.43 -23.67 11.62
C ASP A 517 -12.46 -23.84 12.77
N GLN A 518 -11.98 -24.01 14.00
CA GLN A 518 -12.85 -24.30 15.15
C GLN A 518 -13.78 -23.12 15.46
N SER A 519 -13.26 -21.90 15.40
CA SER A 519 -14.00 -20.66 15.69
C SER A 519 -13.56 -19.52 14.79
N VAL A 520 -14.45 -18.55 14.58
CA VAL A 520 -14.20 -17.32 13.83
C VAL A 520 -14.40 -16.13 14.74
N VAL A 521 -13.63 -15.06 14.52
CA VAL A 521 -13.79 -13.79 15.24
C VAL A 521 -14.52 -12.79 14.36
N ILE A 522 -15.70 -12.34 14.79
CA ILE A 522 -16.53 -11.33 14.12
C ILE A 522 -16.41 -9.98 14.84
N ARG A 523 -16.33 -8.89 14.06
CA ARG A 523 -16.27 -7.53 14.57
C ARG A 523 -17.66 -6.93 14.68
N SER A 524 -17.89 -6.24 15.78
CA SER A 524 -18.93 -5.23 15.93
C SER A 524 -18.30 -3.83 15.94
N GLN A 525 -19.09 -2.78 16.16
CA GLN A 525 -18.57 -1.40 16.18
C GLN A 525 -17.38 -1.26 17.14
N PHE A 526 -17.51 -1.81 18.36
CA PHE A 526 -16.51 -1.65 19.41
C PHE A 526 -15.76 -2.95 19.73
N ASP A 527 -16.45 -4.09 19.60
CA ASP A 527 -16.03 -5.35 20.21
C ASP A 527 -15.71 -6.46 19.21
N GLU A 528 -14.91 -7.42 19.66
CA GLU A 528 -14.54 -8.66 18.98
C GLU A 528 -15.29 -9.84 19.62
N TRP A 529 -15.86 -10.71 18.79
CA TRP A 529 -16.73 -11.80 19.20
C TRP A 529 -16.24 -13.13 18.64
N ILE A 530 -15.90 -14.09 19.51
CA ILE A 530 -15.58 -15.45 19.11
C ILE A 530 -16.88 -16.22 18.93
N ILE A 531 -17.03 -16.86 17.77
CA ILE A 531 -18.17 -17.72 17.45
C ILE A 531 -17.66 -19.07 16.98
N THR A 532 -18.27 -20.15 17.45
CA THR A 532 -18.00 -21.53 17.04
C THR A 532 -19.11 -21.99 16.08
N PRO A 533 -18.86 -22.06 14.76
CA PRO A 533 -19.88 -22.49 13.81
C PRO A 533 -20.33 -23.94 14.07
N GLY A 534 -21.65 -24.18 14.06
CA GLY A 534 -22.23 -25.50 14.29
C GLY A 534 -22.53 -25.84 15.75
N SER A 535 -22.22 -24.95 16.70
CA SER A 535 -22.74 -25.03 18.08
C SER A 535 -24.17 -24.46 18.18
N ASP A 536 -24.66 -24.15 19.38
CA ASP A 536 -25.90 -23.39 19.63
C ASP A 536 -25.83 -21.92 19.20
N ASN A 537 -24.83 -21.54 18.38
CA ASN A 537 -24.52 -20.17 17.96
C ASN A 537 -24.26 -19.22 19.14
N SER A 538 -23.71 -19.74 20.25
CA SER A 538 -23.20 -18.92 21.35
C SER A 538 -22.08 -18.00 20.87
N ALA A 539 -22.19 -16.70 21.17
CA ALA A 539 -21.15 -15.72 20.89
C ALA A 539 -20.43 -15.30 22.18
N LEU A 540 -19.11 -15.46 22.21
CA LEU A 540 -18.28 -15.01 23.33
C LEU A 540 -17.67 -13.65 23.00
N ARG A 541 -18.12 -12.61 23.70
CA ARG A 541 -17.49 -11.29 23.64
C ARG A 541 -16.17 -11.30 24.41
N ILE A 542 -15.06 -10.99 23.75
CA ILE A 542 -13.73 -11.01 24.38
C ILE A 542 -13.18 -9.63 24.74
N THR A 543 -13.92 -8.56 24.44
CA THR A 543 -13.55 -7.16 24.73
C THR A 543 -14.69 -6.43 25.44
N SER A 544 -14.42 -5.22 25.95
CA SER A 544 -15.43 -4.37 26.63
C SER A 544 -15.45 -2.94 26.07
N GLY A 545 -15.48 -2.87 24.75
CA GLY A 545 -15.44 -1.66 23.96
C GLY A 545 -16.73 -0.84 24.02
N LYS A 546 -17.90 -1.49 23.93
CA LYS A 546 -19.20 -0.80 24.00
C LYS A 546 -19.37 0.02 25.28
N GLU A 547 -18.98 -0.53 26.43
CA GLU A 547 -19.10 0.17 27.73
C GLU A 547 -18.06 1.28 27.90
N SER A 548 -16.88 1.12 27.30
CA SER A 548 -15.78 2.08 27.39
C SER A 548 -15.72 3.07 26.22
N ASN A 549 -16.70 3.03 25.31
CA ASN A 549 -16.69 3.76 24.03
C ASN A 549 -15.34 3.66 23.30
N SER A 550 -14.75 2.46 23.33
CA SER A 550 -13.42 2.18 22.78
C SER A 550 -13.49 1.06 21.75
N VAL A 551 -12.83 1.25 20.63
CA VAL A 551 -12.74 0.28 19.54
C VAL A 551 -11.55 -0.62 19.78
N TYR A 552 -11.79 -1.93 19.90
CA TYR A 552 -10.76 -2.96 19.96
C TYR A 552 -10.65 -3.65 18.61
N ARG A 553 -9.43 -3.83 18.10
CA ARG A 553 -9.19 -4.59 16.85
C ARG A 553 -8.01 -5.54 17.04
N ILE A 554 -8.19 -6.82 16.73
CA ILE A 554 -7.11 -7.81 16.83
C ILE A 554 -5.90 -7.38 15.98
N LEU A 555 -4.70 -7.55 16.54
CA LEU A 555 -3.43 -7.36 15.87
C LEU A 555 -2.82 -8.72 15.54
N ASP A 556 -2.60 -8.95 14.25
CA ASP A 556 -1.90 -10.14 13.76
C ASP A 556 -0.37 -10.05 13.99
N VAL A 557 0.03 -10.16 15.26
CA VAL A 557 1.44 -10.01 15.66
C VAL A 557 2.33 -11.16 15.16
N ASP A 558 1.74 -12.26 14.67
CA ASP A 558 2.43 -13.42 14.08
C ASP A 558 1.92 -13.70 12.66
N ARG A 559 2.45 -12.95 11.70
CA ARG A 559 2.06 -12.96 10.27
C ARG A 559 2.38 -14.27 9.52
N LYS A 560 2.85 -15.32 10.20
CA LYS A 560 3.23 -16.59 9.55
C LYS A 560 2.07 -17.57 9.42
N LEU A 561 1.08 -17.49 10.30
CA LEU A 561 -0.04 -18.41 10.33
C LEU A 561 -1.30 -17.72 9.82
N PRO A 562 -2.12 -18.40 8.99
CA PRO A 562 -3.40 -17.85 8.54
C PRO A 562 -4.51 -17.99 9.59
N TRP A 563 -4.19 -18.46 10.81
CA TRP A 563 -5.11 -18.63 11.93
C TRP A 563 -4.47 -18.20 13.26
N PHE A 564 -5.32 -17.94 14.25
CA PHE A 564 -4.91 -17.74 15.65
C PHE A 564 -4.62 -19.10 16.30
N PRO A 565 -3.40 -19.36 16.79
CA PRO A 565 -3.08 -20.60 17.49
C PRO A 565 -3.88 -20.76 18.78
N GLU A 566 -4.19 -22.00 19.15
CA GLU A 566 -4.95 -22.27 20.38
C GLU A 566 -4.14 -21.89 21.64
N GLY A 567 -4.80 -21.20 22.58
CA GLY A 567 -4.20 -20.84 23.88
C GLY A 567 -3.19 -19.68 23.83
N GLU A 568 -2.86 -19.15 22.67
CA GLU A 568 -1.97 -17.99 22.55
C GLU A 568 -2.63 -16.66 22.91
N ILE A 569 -1.82 -15.71 23.38
CA ILE A 569 -2.30 -14.38 23.74
C ILE A 569 -2.71 -13.64 22.47
N ILE A 570 -3.95 -13.13 22.48
CA ILE A 570 -4.46 -12.24 21.44
C ILE A 570 -4.19 -10.81 21.85
N TYR A 571 -3.55 -10.04 20.97
CA TYR A 571 -3.31 -8.62 21.16
C TYR A 571 -4.32 -7.79 20.37
N PHE A 572 -4.70 -6.64 20.90
CA PHE A 572 -5.60 -5.69 20.26
C PHE A 572 -4.96 -4.31 20.18
N GLY A 573 -5.19 -3.62 19.06
CA GLY A 573 -5.13 -2.17 18.99
C GLY A 573 -6.37 -1.60 19.65
N LEU A 574 -6.20 -0.52 20.41
CA LEU A 574 -7.25 0.14 21.16
C LEU A 574 -7.36 1.59 20.71
N PHE A 575 -8.58 2.07 20.47
CA PHE A 575 -8.86 3.49 20.23
C PHE A 575 -10.09 3.95 21.02
N ASP A 576 -9.91 4.90 21.93
CA ASP A 576 -10.99 5.49 22.73
C ASP A 576 -11.64 6.64 21.95
N LYS A 577 -12.90 6.49 21.53
CA LYS A 577 -13.59 7.50 20.72
C LYS A 577 -13.88 8.80 21.50
N THR A 578 -13.81 8.76 22.83
CA THR A 578 -14.09 9.93 23.70
C THR A 578 -12.84 10.75 23.94
N THR A 579 -11.73 10.10 24.33
CA THR A 579 -10.47 10.79 24.63
C THR A 579 -9.54 10.90 23.42
N LYS A 580 -9.86 10.20 22.33
CA LYS A 580 -9.00 10.05 21.12
C LYS A 580 -7.65 9.39 21.43
N GLN A 581 -7.58 8.66 22.55
CA GLN A 581 -6.37 7.96 22.97
C GLN A 581 -6.24 6.62 22.27
N TYR A 582 -4.99 6.24 22.01
CA TYR A 582 -4.64 4.98 21.39
C TYR A 582 -3.93 4.09 22.41
N GLY A 583 -3.89 2.79 22.13
CA GLY A 583 -3.28 1.85 23.06
C GLY A 583 -3.22 0.42 22.55
N PHE A 584 -2.86 -0.46 23.47
CA PHE A 584 -2.90 -1.90 23.28
C PHE A 584 -3.67 -2.57 24.42
N ALA A 585 -4.33 -3.67 24.09
CA ALA A 585 -4.93 -4.57 25.05
C ALA A 585 -4.53 -6.02 24.74
N SER A 586 -4.74 -6.94 25.67
CA SER A 586 -4.58 -8.37 25.39
C SER A 586 -5.65 -9.23 26.06
N TYR A 587 -5.90 -10.39 25.46
CA TYR A 587 -6.77 -11.42 25.95
C TYR A 587 -6.01 -12.74 25.96
N ASN A 588 -6.11 -13.49 27.06
CA ASN A 588 -5.51 -14.81 27.18
C ASN A 588 -6.63 -15.87 27.18
N PRO A 589 -6.82 -16.62 26.07
CA PRO A 589 -7.86 -17.64 25.95
C PRO A 589 -7.74 -18.77 26.99
N GLY A 590 -6.52 -19.06 27.47
CA GLY A 590 -6.26 -20.12 28.45
C GLY A 590 -6.61 -19.77 29.91
N ASN A 591 -7.07 -18.55 30.19
CA ASN A 591 -7.46 -18.15 31.54
C ASN A 591 -8.90 -18.62 31.84
N ALA A 592 -9.03 -19.56 32.79
CA ALA A 592 -10.30 -20.20 33.18
C ALA A 592 -11.41 -19.25 33.70
N LYS A 593 -11.11 -17.95 33.88
CA LYS A 593 -12.07 -16.94 34.30
C LYS A 593 -12.80 -16.20 33.16
N PHE A 594 -12.45 -16.43 31.90
CA PHE A 594 -13.03 -15.71 30.73
C PHE A 594 -13.22 -14.21 31.02
N GLU A 595 -12.16 -13.54 31.49
CA GLU A 595 -12.18 -12.10 31.72
C GLU A 595 -12.03 -11.38 30.38
N SER A 596 -12.77 -10.29 30.17
CA SER A 596 -12.62 -9.43 29.00
C SER A 596 -11.17 -8.94 28.84
N ALA A 597 -10.77 -8.59 27.62
CA ALA A 597 -9.42 -8.11 27.30
C ALA A 597 -8.92 -7.03 28.30
N LYS A 598 -7.68 -7.19 28.74
CA LYS A 598 -6.99 -6.29 29.66
C LYS A 598 -6.27 -5.21 28.87
N ILE A 599 -6.55 -3.94 29.18
CA ILE A 599 -5.80 -2.80 28.65
C ILE A 599 -4.35 -2.88 29.19
N LEU A 600 -3.38 -2.81 28.28
CA LEU A 600 -1.95 -2.85 28.58
C LEU A 600 -1.34 -1.45 28.62
N VAL A 601 -1.74 -0.58 27.70
CA VAL A 601 -1.35 0.84 27.64
C VAL A 601 -2.45 1.63 26.94
N LYS A 602 -2.67 2.88 27.38
CA LYS A 602 -3.53 3.86 26.72
C LYS A 602 -2.95 5.26 26.91
N SER A 603 -2.73 6.01 25.84
CA SER A 603 -2.17 7.37 25.88
C SER A 603 -2.52 8.18 24.63
N ASP A 604 -2.09 9.44 24.59
CA ASP A 604 -2.24 10.32 23.42
C ASP A 604 -1.23 9.97 22.30
N ASN A 605 -0.37 8.96 22.49
CA ASN A 605 0.52 8.47 21.44
C ASN A 605 -0.23 7.54 20.49
N VAL A 606 -0.14 7.80 19.19
CA VAL A 606 -0.58 6.88 18.15
C VAL A 606 0.48 5.79 17.99
N TYR A 607 0.04 4.54 18.05
CA TYR A 607 0.90 3.38 17.85
C TYR A 607 0.70 2.79 16.46
N GLY A 608 1.80 2.61 15.73
CA GLY A 608 1.86 1.78 14.53
C GLY A 608 1.74 0.29 14.87
N PHE A 609 1.62 -0.53 13.84
CA PHE A 609 1.53 -1.98 13.99
C PHE A 609 2.74 -2.55 14.75
N PRO A 610 2.55 -3.23 15.90
CA PRO A 610 3.65 -3.82 16.63
C PRO A 610 4.15 -5.09 15.93
N MET A 611 5.46 -5.27 15.85
CA MET A 611 6.09 -6.49 15.35
C MET A 611 6.70 -7.25 16.52
N LYS A 612 6.27 -8.49 16.72
CA LYS A 612 6.74 -9.37 17.79
C LYS A 612 7.90 -10.24 17.31
N ALA A 613 8.88 -10.47 18.16
CA ALA A 613 9.88 -11.51 17.95
C ALA A 613 9.24 -12.90 18.12
N GLN A 614 9.60 -13.86 17.27
CA GLN A 614 8.97 -15.17 17.28
C GLN A 614 9.18 -15.95 18.60
N ASN A 615 10.38 -15.88 19.17
CA ASN A 615 10.80 -16.74 20.29
C ASN A 615 10.78 -16.02 21.64
N THR A 616 10.46 -14.73 21.68
CA THR A 616 10.47 -13.93 22.91
C THR A 616 9.23 -13.03 22.97
N ASN A 617 9.04 -12.36 24.09
CA ASN A 617 7.98 -11.36 24.25
C ASN A 617 8.45 -9.95 23.82
N ASP A 618 9.46 -9.87 22.95
CA ASP A 618 10.02 -8.60 22.51
C ASP A 618 9.26 -8.04 21.31
N PHE A 619 9.08 -6.73 21.30
CA PHE A 619 8.39 -6.01 20.24
C PHE A 619 9.20 -4.81 19.76
N ILE A 620 9.04 -4.47 18.49
CA ILE A 620 9.25 -3.11 18.00
C ILE A 620 7.91 -2.49 17.60
N VAL A 621 7.73 -1.23 17.95
CA VAL A 621 6.47 -0.50 17.75
C VAL A 621 6.79 0.88 17.19
N GLY A 622 6.10 1.28 16.12
CA GLY A 622 6.10 2.68 15.70
C GLY A 622 5.27 3.50 16.68
N ARG A 623 5.75 4.66 17.12
CA ARG A 623 5.00 5.57 17.99
C ARG A 623 5.18 7.00 17.50
N GLU A 624 4.09 7.73 17.48
CA GLU A 624 4.05 9.16 17.19
C GLU A 624 3.00 9.84 18.07
N SER A 625 3.02 11.17 18.11
CA SER A 625 1.90 11.98 18.58
C SER A 625 1.85 13.25 17.75
N HIS A 626 0.91 14.16 17.97
CA HIS A 626 0.94 15.45 17.28
C HIS A 626 2.27 16.21 17.52
N SER A 627 2.82 16.09 18.72
CA SER A 627 4.02 16.82 19.16
C SER A 627 5.32 16.02 19.00
N GLU A 628 5.26 14.69 18.81
CA GLU A 628 6.43 13.83 18.65
C GLU A 628 6.44 13.16 17.27
N SER A 629 7.48 13.41 16.47
CA SER A 629 7.64 12.75 15.18
C SER A 629 7.71 11.21 15.29
N PRO A 630 7.21 10.47 14.29
CA PRO A 630 7.21 9.02 14.30
C PRO A 630 8.60 8.42 14.46
N ASN A 631 8.75 7.59 15.49
CA ASN A 631 9.96 6.83 15.81
C ASN A 631 9.63 5.38 16.17
N LEU A 632 10.66 4.52 16.16
CA LEU A 632 10.57 3.15 16.64
C LEU A 632 10.94 3.05 18.11
N TYR A 633 10.21 2.20 18.81
CA TYR A 633 10.41 1.89 20.21
C TYR A 633 10.48 0.38 20.39
N TYR A 634 11.43 -0.06 21.19
CA TYR A 634 11.51 -1.43 21.70
C TYR A 634 10.66 -1.57 22.96
N SER A 635 10.04 -2.74 23.16
CA SER A 635 9.38 -3.08 24.42
C SER A 635 9.40 -4.59 24.67
N ASN A 636 9.46 -5.00 25.95
CA ASN A 636 9.21 -6.38 26.34
C ASN A 636 7.75 -6.49 26.83
N GLY A 637 6.89 -7.06 25.99
CA GLY A 637 5.44 -6.93 26.08
C GLY A 637 4.94 -5.55 25.65
N LEU A 638 3.63 -5.37 25.55
CA LEU A 638 3.01 -4.08 25.17
C LEU A 638 2.46 -3.30 26.38
N ASN A 639 3.09 -3.47 27.55
CA ASN A 639 2.63 -2.98 28.86
C ASN A 639 3.02 -1.51 29.16
N GLY A 640 3.41 -0.73 28.14
CA GLY A 640 3.80 0.68 28.30
C GLY A 640 5.30 0.95 28.51
N GLY A 641 6.12 -0.07 28.74
CA GLY A 641 7.58 0.07 28.90
C GLY A 641 8.32 0.23 27.56
N PHE A 642 8.23 1.41 26.93
CA PHE A 642 8.79 1.67 25.61
C PHE A 642 10.17 2.37 25.68
N LYS A 643 11.21 1.76 25.12
CA LYS A 643 12.55 2.34 24.94
C LYS A 643 12.71 2.82 23.50
N GLN A 644 12.93 4.12 23.30
CA GLN A 644 13.17 4.68 21.96
C GLN A 644 14.46 4.10 21.35
N ILE A 645 14.38 3.65 20.09
CA ILE A 645 15.52 3.08 19.34
C ILE A 645 15.83 3.86 18.04
N SER A 646 14.99 4.83 17.69
CA SER A 646 15.27 5.77 16.59
C SER A 646 14.97 7.20 17.01
N ASP A 647 15.69 8.15 16.44
CA ASP A 647 15.36 9.58 16.48
C ASP A 647 15.62 10.18 15.09
N ILE A 648 14.61 10.10 14.22
CA ILE A 648 14.79 10.35 12.78
C ILE A 648 14.63 11.81 12.38
N ASN A 649 13.91 12.61 13.17
CA ASN A 649 13.59 14.01 12.88
C ASN A 649 13.87 14.98 14.05
N PRO A 650 15.08 14.96 14.67
CA PRO A 650 15.41 15.85 15.78
C PRO A 650 15.32 17.34 15.40
N GLN A 651 15.46 17.67 14.11
CA GLN A 651 15.32 19.04 13.61
C GLN A 651 13.96 19.68 13.88
N GLN A 652 12.93 18.89 14.26
CA GLN A 652 11.61 19.42 14.61
C GLN A 652 11.66 20.47 15.71
N SER A 653 12.56 20.31 16.69
CA SER A 653 12.68 21.26 17.80
C SER A 653 13.14 22.66 17.37
N GLU A 654 13.67 22.82 16.15
CA GLU A 654 14.07 24.13 15.61
C GLU A 654 12.90 24.97 15.08
N PHE A 655 11.70 24.37 14.94
CA PHE A 655 10.56 25.00 14.26
C PHE A 655 9.41 25.31 15.21
N LEU A 656 8.62 26.33 14.85
CA LEU A 656 7.33 26.63 15.49
C LEU A 656 6.35 25.52 15.15
N TRP A 657 6.36 24.45 15.95
CA TRP A 657 5.49 23.31 15.79
C TRP A 657 4.06 23.60 16.25
N SER A 658 3.05 23.11 15.55
CA SER A 658 1.66 23.37 15.93
C SER A 658 1.28 22.71 17.26
N GLU A 659 0.29 23.31 17.93
CA GLU A 659 -0.52 22.65 18.95
C GLU A 659 -1.85 22.25 18.32
N VAL A 660 -2.49 21.20 18.83
CA VAL A 660 -3.82 20.75 18.36
C VAL A 660 -4.71 20.45 19.55
N GLN A 661 -5.99 20.77 19.44
CA GLN A 661 -7.01 20.43 20.43
C GLN A 661 -8.30 19.95 19.76
N LEU A 662 -9.00 19.04 20.45
CA LEU A 662 -10.35 18.62 20.07
C LEU A 662 -11.32 19.74 20.44
N VAL A 663 -12.10 20.20 19.48
CA VAL A 663 -13.15 21.19 19.70
C VAL A 663 -14.52 20.54 19.49
N LYS A 664 -15.50 20.98 20.27
CA LYS A 664 -16.88 20.53 20.18
C LYS A 664 -17.75 21.70 19.76
N TYR A 665 -18.67 21.45 18.84
CA TYR A 665 -19.59 22.46 18.34
C TYR A 665 -20.88 21.79 17.87
N HIS A 666 -21.87 22.60 17.48
CA HIS A 666 -23.08 22.11 16.84
C HIS A 666 -23.11 22.60 15.40
N SER A 667 -23.56 21.74 14.49
CA SER A 667 -23.96 22.19 13.16
C SER A 667 -25.12 23.18 13.26
N ILE A 668 -25.40 23.90 12.17
CA ILE A 668 -26.52 24.86 12.13
C ILE A 668 -27.87 24.18 12.42
N ASP A 669 -28.04 22.91 12.03
CA ASP A 669 -29.21 22.07 12.31
C ASP A 669 -29.16 21.37 13.69
N GLY A 670 -28.20 21.73 14.55
CA GLY A 670 -28.17 21.31 15.96
C GLY A 670 -27.55 19.94 16.23
N LYS A 671 -26.89 19.30 15.25
CA LYS A 671 -26.18 18.04 15.47
C LYS A 671 -24.87 18.29 16.23
N PRO A 672 -24.58 17.56 17.31
CA PRO A 672 -23.31 17.68 18.00
C PRO A 672 -22.20 17.10 17.12
N LEU A 673 -21.12 17.87 16.94
CA LEU A 673 -19.99 17.51 16.11
C LEU A 673 -18.67 17.83 16.82
N GLU A 674 -17.63 17.16 16.37
CA GLU A 674 -16.25 17.37 16.81
C GLU A 674 -15.41 17.93 15.65
N GLY A 675 -14.25 18.47 15.98
CA GLY A 675 -13.27 18.90 15.00
C GLY A 675 -11.90 19.09 15.64
N MET A 676 -10.89 19.32 14.81
CA MET A 676 -9.54 19.64 15.28
C MET A 676 -9.26 21.12 15.07
N LEU A 677 -8.68 21.78 16.07
CA LEU A 677 -8.20 23.15 15.97
C LEU A 677 -6.69 23.17 16.19
N PHE A 678 -5.95 23.47 15.12
CA PHE A 678 -4.50 23.66 15.17
C PHE A 678 -4.17 25.13 15.39
N THR A 679 -3.25 25.40 16.31
CA THR A 679 -2.78 26.74 16.61
C THR A 679 -1.25 26.83 16.52
N PRO A 680 -0.71 28.02 16.24
CA PRO A 680 0.73 28.26 16.36
C PRO A 680 1.22 27.96 17.78
N LYS A 681 2.44 27.43 17.91
CA LYS A 681 3.14 27.31 19.20
C LYS A 681 3.16 28.66 19.90
N ASN A 682 2.93 28.68 21.21
CA ASN A 682 3.02 29.90 22.01
C ASN A 682 2.13 31.05 21.48
N LEU A 683 0.94 30.73 20.97
CA LEU A 683 -0.01 31.71 20.44
C LEU A 683 -0.31 32.83 21.48
N ASP A 684 -0.21 34.08 21.02
CA ASP A 684 -0.53 35.27 21.81
C ASP A 684 -2.03 35.57 21.71
N LYS A 685 -2.79 35.22 22.75
CA LYS A 685 -4.25 35.39 22.77
C LYS A 685 -4.73 36.85 22.65
N SER A 686 -3.83 37.84 22.77
CA SER A 686 -4.16 39.26 22.56
C SER A 686 -4.17 39.67 21.08
N LYS A 687 -3.57 38.85 20.21
CA LYS A 687 -3.52 39.09 18.76
C LYS A 687 -4.67 38.39 18.03
N LYS A 688 -4.92 38.87 16.81
CA LYS A 688 -5.85 38.26 15.86
C LYS A 688 -5.08 37.44 14.83
N TYR A 689 -5.54 36.22 14.58
CA TYR A 689 -4.93 35.27 13.66
C TYR A 689 -5.91 34.89 12.55
N PRO A 690 -5.48 34.88 11.28
CA PRO A 690 -6.30 34.38 10.20
C PRO A 690 -6.56 32.88 10.37
N MET A 691 -7.75 32.41 9.95
CA MET A 691 -8.13 31.02 10.05
C MET A 691 -8.26 30.34 8.68
N MET A 692 -7.69 29.15 8.55
CA MET A 692 -7.92 28.24 7.44
C MET A 692 -8.90 27.15 7.85
N VAL A 693 -9.93 26.91 7.04
CA VAL A 693 -10.90 25.84 7.27
C VAL A 693 -10.70 24.79 6.19
N TYR A 694 -10.25 23.60 6.58
CA TYR A 694 -10.04 22.45 5.71
C TYR A 694 -10.97 21.30 6.11
N PHE A 695 -11.51 20.59 5.13
CA PHE A 695 -12.51 19.55 5.39
C PHE A 695 -12.57 18.52 4.28
N TYR A 696 -13.06 17.34 4.64
CA TYR A 696 -13.38 16.28 3.68
C TYR A 696 -14.59 15.47 4.15
N GLU A 697 -14.46 14.75 5.27
CA GLU A 697 -15.57 14.03 5.91
C GLU A 697 -15.47 14.13 7.44
N ARG A 698 -15.05 13.06 8.14
CA ARG A 698 -14.80 13.06 9.59
C ARG A 698 -13.32 12.82 9.84
N ASP A 699 -12.67 13.74 10.55
CA ASP A 699 -11.23 13.76 10.77
C ASP A 699 -10.83 13.87 12.25
N SER A 700 -11.77 14.14 13.16
CA SER A 700 -11.49 14.35 14.60
C SER A 700 -10.84 13.16 15.31
N ASP A 701 -11.05 11.94 14.82
CA ASP A 701 -10.37 10.74 15.32
C ASP A 701 -8.85 10.75 15.07
N ASN A 702 -8.38 11.61 14.16
CA ASN A 702 -6.96 11.80 13.85
C ASN A 702 -6.27 12.86 14.74
N LEU A 703 -6.91 13.32 15.83
CA LEU A 703 -6.41 14.37 16.74
C LEU A 703 -4.92 14.23 17.07
N ASN A 704 -4.51 13.02 17.45
CA ASN A 704 -3.17 12.75 17.94
C ASN A 704 -2.17 12.35 16.85
N ARG A 705 -2.57 12.33 15.56
CA ARG A 705 -1.67 11.96 14.47
C ARG A 705 -0.63 13.04 14.18
N TYR A 706 0.53 12.59 13.75
CA TYR A 706 1.62 13.47 13.37
C TYR A 706 1.49 13.95 11.91
N TRP A 707 1.50 15.25 11.68
CA TRP A 707 1.40 15.85 10.35
C TRP A 707 2.79 16.25 9.82
N SER A 708 3.46 15.30 9.16
CA SER A 708 4.79 15.53 8.59
C SER A 708 4.79 16.68 7.56
N PRO A 709 5.74 17.63 7.62
CA PRO A 709 5.87 18.68 6.61
C PRO A 709 6.22 18.04 5.26
N SER A 710 5.37 18.25 4.27
CA SER A 710 5.57 17.74 2.92
C SER A 710 4.90 18.65 1.89
N PRO A 711 5.39 18.69 0.64
CA PRO A 711 4.77 19.53 -0.37
C PRO A 711 3.37 19.01 -0.70
N SER A 712 2.43 19.93 -0.93
CA SER A 712 1.02 19.64 -1.13
C SER A 712 0.76 18.61 -2.23
N ARG A 713 -0.19 17.72 -1.98
CA ARG A 713 -0.78 16.82 -3.01
C ARG A 713 -2.07 17.39 -3.63
N SER A 714 -2.45 18.62 -3.27
CA SER A 714 -3.75 19.31 -3.48
C SER A 714 -4.50 19.68 -2.19
N ILE A 715 -3.89 19.44 -1.02
CA ILE A 715 -4.44 19.86 0.30
C ILE A 715 -3.44 20.73 1.07
N ILE A 716 -3.93 21.51 2.03
CA ILE A 716 -3.06 22.17 3.02
C ILE A 716 -2.36 21.15 3.92
N ASN A 717 -1.28 21.59 4.58
CA ASN A 717 -0.70 20.87 5.71
C ASN A 717 -0.98 21.70 6.99
N PRO A 718 -1.78 21.20 7.95
CA PRO A 718 -2.23 21.99 9.09
C PRO A 718 -1.07 22.49 9.94
N THR A 719 -0.05 21.66 10.19
CA THR A 719 1.15 22.07 10.93
C THR A 719 1.96 23.13 10.19
N PHE A 720 2.11 23.03 8.87
CA PHE A 720 2.81 24.05 8.08
C PHE A 720 2.10 25.41 8.17
N TYR A 721 0.78 25.45 8.04
CA TYR A 721 0.00 26.69 8.13
C TYR A 721 0.00 27.26 9.55
N ALA A 722 -0.17 26.42 10.57
CA ALA A 722 -0.07 26.85 11.97
C ALA A 722 1.32 27.39 12.34
N SER A 723 2.39 26.77 11.83
CA SER A 723 3.75 27.29 11.96
C SER A 723 3.91 28.68 11.34
N ASN A 724 3.17 28.95 10.26
CA ASN A 724 3.08 30.23 9.58
C ASN A 724 1.97 31.15 10.14
N GLN A 725 1.63 31.02 11.42
CA GLN A 725 0.73 31.93 12.15
C GLN A 725 -0.71 31.94 11.62
N TYR A 726 -1.19 30.83 11.05
CA TYR A 726 -2.62 30.59 10.84
C TYR A 726 -3.20 29.79 12.01
N VAL A 727 -4.48 29.97 12.29
CA VAL A 727 -5.29 28.95 12.97
C VAL A 727 -5.83 28.01 11.90
N VAL A 728 -5.85 26.70 12.11
CA VAL A 728 -6.44 25.74 11.16
C VAL A 728 -7.55 24.95 11.83
N PHE A 729 -8.76 25.04 11.30
CA PHE A 729 -9.92 24.30 11.78
C PHE A 729 -10.29 23.19 10.80
N ILE A 730 -10.44 21.97 11.31
CA ILE A 730 -10.85 20.79 10.54
C ILE A 730 -12.14 20.22 11.18
N PRO A 731 -13.34 20.56 10.66
CA PRO A 731 -14.61 20.05 11.17
C PRO A 731 -14.90 18.61 10.71
N ASP A 732 -15.56 17.83 11.56
CA ASP A 732 -16.30 16.65 11.11
C ASP A 732 -17.59 17.05 10.40
N ILE A 733 -17.96 16.28 9.38
CA ILE A 733 -19.19 16.48 8.60
C ILE A 733 -20.09 15.25 8.74
N SER A 734 -21.37 15.49 8.94
CA SER A 734 -22.43 14.48 8.84
C SER A 734 -23.34 14.86 7.70
N TYR A 735 -23.70 13.88 6.88
CA TYR A 735 -24.51 14.10 5.69
C TYR A 735 -25.95 13.63 5.88
N GLU A 736 -26.84 14.28 5.14
CA GLU A 736 -28.21 13.84 4.91
C GLU A 736 -28.32 13.43 3.44
N GLU A 737 -28.97 12.31 3.18
CA GLU A 737 -29.27 11.84 1.83
C GLU A 737 -29.99 12.93 1.02
N GLY A 738 -29.59 13.10 -0.24
CA GLY A 738 -30.08 14.11 -1.17
C GLY A 738 -29.47 15.50 -1.00
N PHE A 739 -28.93 15.84 0.18
CA PHE A 739 -28.54 17.20 0.52
C PHE A 739 -27.07 17.37 0.96
N PRO A 740 -26.09 16.73 0.31
CA PRO A 740 -24.69 16.78 0.74
C PRO A 740 -24.12 18.20 0.84
N GLY A 741 -24.47 19.10 -0.09
CA GLY A 741 -24.00 20.48 -0.07
C GLY A 741 -24.55 21.27 1.12
N LYS A 742 -25.84 21.12 1.41
CA LYS A 742 -26.50 21.75 2.56
C LYS A 742 -25.96 21.18 3.89
N SER A 743 -25.73 19.87 3.97
CA SER A 743 -25.09 19.26 5.13
C SER A 743 -23.69 19.81 5.36
N ALA A 744 -22.89 19.95 4.29
CA ALA A 744 -21.57 20.57 4.36
C ALA A 744 -21.65 22.03 4.85
N TYR A 745 -22.60 22.80 4.34
CA TYR A 745 -22.88 24.17 4.83
C TYR A 745 -23.17 24.18 6.33
N ASN A 746 -24.11 23.35 6.80
CA ASN A 746 -24.50 23.32 8.21
C ASN A 746 -23.33 22.96 9.13
N CYS A 747 -22.51 21.98 8.75
CA CYS A 747 -21.38 21.54 9.58
C CYS A 747 -20.23 22.56 9.54
N ILE A 748 -19.78 22.94 8.33
CA ILE A 748 -18.57 23.76 8.16
C ILE A 748 -18.81 25.21 8.58
N VAL A 749 -19.92 25.83 8.16
CA VAL A 749 -20.23 27.22 8.53
C VAL A 749 -20.59 27.30 10.01
N GLY A 750 -21.38 26.34 10.53
CA GLY A 750 -21.69 26.25 11.97
C GLY A 750 -20.43 26.13 12.82
N GLY A 751 -19.52 25.23 12.45
CA GLY A 751 -18.23 25.08 13.10
C GLY A 751 -17.36 26.34 13.00
N THR A 752 -17.29 26.97 11.83
CA THR A 752 -16.54 28.23 11.64
C THR A 752 -17.03 29.34 12.58
N LEU A 753 -18.36 29.55 12.65
CA LEU A 753 -18.97 30.54 13.53
C LEU A 753 -18.72 30.22 15.00
N SER A 754 -18.83 28.94 15.38
CA SER A 754 -18.54 28.50 16.73
C SER A 754 -17.09 28.72 17.12
N MET A 755 -16.13 28.51 16.20
CA MET A 755 -14.72 28.80 16.47
C MET A 755 -14.48 30.29 16.69
N ILE A 756 -15.08 31.16 15.86
CA ILE A 756 -14.99 32.62 16.05
C ILE A 756 -15.52 33.04 17.43
N GLU A 757 -16.63 32.45 17.87
CA GLU A 757 -17.25 32.77 19.16
C GLU A 757 -16.43 32.25 20.34
N GLN A 758 -15.98 30.99 20.29
CA GLN A 758 -15.25 30.33 21.37
C GLN A 758 -13.82 30.86 21.52
N PHE A 759 -13.20 31.34 20.44
CA PHE A 759 -11.79 31.73 20.42
C PHE A 759 -11.60 33.18 19.93
N PRO A 760 -11.62 34.18 20.84
CA PRO A 760 -11.51 35.60 20.47
C PRO A 760 -10.20 36.01 19.79
N PHE A 761 -9.17 35.16 19.74
CA PHE A 761 -7.96 35.43 18.96
C PHE A 761 -8.12 35.10 17.47
N ILE A 762 -9.25 34.51 17.04
CA ILE A 762 -9.54 34.30 15.62
C ILE A 762 -9.98 35.62 14.99
N ASP A 763 -9.41 35.92 13.83
CA ASP A 763 -9.79 37.06 13.01
C ASP A 763 -11.00 36.71 12.13
N ARG A 764 -12.16 37.25 12.50
CA ARG A 764 -13.43 37.02 11.79
C ARG A 764 -13.38 37.50 10.33
N GLU A 765 -12.60 38.52 10.03
CA GLU A 765 -12.55 39.13 8.69
C GLU A 765 -11.59 38.40 7.74
N ASN A 766 -10.75 37.50 8.28
CA ASN A 766 -9.70 36.80 7.56
C ASN A 766 -9.81 35.29 7.76
N ILE A 767 -10.81 34.69 7.12
CA ILE A 767 -11.05 33.24 7.10
C ILE A 767 -11.09 32.73 5.66
N ALA A 768 -10.46 31.59 5.39
CA ALA A 768 -10.52 30.95 4.07
C ALA A 768 -10.93 29.48 4.12
N LEU A 769 -11.40 28.98 2.97
CA LEU A 769 -11.72 27.59 2.72
C LEU A 769 -10.63 26.90 1.89
N GLN A 770 -10.35 25.64 2.20
CA GLN A 770 -9.63 24.76 1.29
C GLN A 770 -10.21 23.35 1.29
N GLY A 771 -10.38 22.78 0.10
CA GLY A 771 -10.77 21.37 -0.05
C GLY A 771 -10.34 20.79 -1.39
N GLN A 772 -10.20 19.46 -1.42
CA GLN A 772 -9.80 18.68 -2.59
C GLN A 772 -10.88 17.65 -2.92
N SER A 773 -11.10 17.32 -4.20
CA SER A 773 -12.08 16.33 -4.65
C SER A 773 -13.48 16.62 -4.10
N TRP A 774 -13.99 15.78 -3.20
CA TRP A 774 -15.23 16.01 -2.47
C TRP A 774 -15.21 17.34 -1.69
N GLY A 775 -14.13 17.62 -0.96
CA GLY A 775 -13.89 18.93 -0.34
C GLY A 775 -13.79 20.06 -1.36
N GLY A 776 -13.36 19.78 -2.60
CA GLY A 776 -13.33 20.74 -3.70
C GLY A 776 -14.74 21.08 -4.19
N TYR A 777 -15.61 20.09 -4.34
CA TYR A 777 -17.05 20.27 -4.56
C TYR A 777 -17.67 21.11 -3.44
N GLN A 778 -17.46 20.72 -2.19
CA GLN A 778 -18.00 21.43 -1.02
C GLN A 778 -17.49 22.88 -0.98
N THR A 779 -16.22 23.12 -1.27
CA THR A 779 -15.67 24.49 -1.37
C THR A 779 -16.40 25.29 -2.44
N ALA A 780 -16.57 24.73 -3.64
CA ALA A 780 -17.30 25.38 -4.72
C ALA A 780 -18.78 25.62 -4.37
N PHE A 781 -19.43 24.71 -3.64
CA PHE A 781 -20.79 24.88 -3.14
C PHE A 781 -20.87 26.01 -2.11
N LEU A 782 -20.04 25.99 -1.07
CA LEU A 782 -20.08 26.95 0.04
C LEU A 782 -19.96 28.41 -0.43
N ILE A 783 -19.07 28.71 -1.38
CA ILE A 783 -18.88 30.08 -1.89
C ILE A 783 -20.08 30.62 -2.67
N THR A 784 -21.01 29.75 -3.09
CA THR A 784 -22.29 30.16 -3.70
C THR A 784 -23.38 30.45 -2.65
N GLN A 785 -23.18 30.00 -1.40
CA GLN A 785 -24.18 30.05 -0.33
C GLN A 785 -23.85 31.07 0.78
N THR A 786 -22.60 31.54 0.87
CA THR A 786 -22.19 32.49 1.90
C THR A 786 -21.01 33.36 1.47
N ASN A 787 -20.91 34.56 2.06
CA ASN A 787 -19.77 35.47 1.93
C ASN A 787 -18.88 35.49 3.19
N LEU A 788 -19.04 34.52 4.10
CA LEU A 788 -18.25 34.43 5.34
C LEU A 788 -16.73 34.32 5.08
N TYR A 789 -16.34 33.73 3.95
CA TYR A 789 -14.95 33.43 3.65
C TYR A 789 -14.35 34.47 2.71
N LYS A 790 -13.17 34.96 3.09
CA LYS A 790 -12.40 36.01 2.40
C LYS A 790 -11.74 35.50 1.11
N ALA A 791 -11.37 34.22 1.08
CA ALA A 791 -10.80 33.53 -0.08
C ALA A 791 -11.06 32.02 0.01
N ALA A 792 -10.96 31.32 -1.12
CA ALA A 792 -11.14 29.87 -1.16
C ALA A 792 -10.20 29.21 -2.18
N MET A 793 -9.81 27.95 -1.92
CA MET A 793 -9.15 27.10 -2.90
C MET A 793 -9.85 25.75 -3.06
N ALA A 794 -10.27 25.44 -4.29
CA ALA A 794 -10.92 24.19 -4.64
C ALA A 794 -10.01 23.33 -5.54
N GLY A 795 -9.54 22.20 -5.02
CA GLY A 795 -8.76 21.20 -5.76
C GLY A 795 -9.68 20.15 -6.41
N ALA A 796 -9.52 19.89 -7.70
CA ALA A 796 -10.31 18.95 -8.50
C ALA A 796 -11.84 19.01 -8.20
N PRO A 797 -12.48 20.19 -8.26
CA PRO A 797 -13.88 20.33 -7.88
C PRO A 797 -14.82 19.66 -8.87
N VAL A 798 -15.96 19.17 -8.39
CA VAL A 798 -17.17 18.95 -9.20
C VAL A 798 -18.00 20.22 -9.12
N SER A 799 -18.31 20.83 -10.27
CA SER A 799 -19.11 22.05 -10.37
C SER A 799 -20.52 21.78 -10.90
N ASN A 800 -20.70 20.70 -11.64
CA ASN A 800 -21.95 20.31 -12.26
C ASN A 800 -22.14 18.79 -12.14
N MET A 801 -22.95 18.38 -11.15
CA MET A 801 -23.26 16.97 -10.92
C MET A 801 -24.03 16.34 -12.07
N THR A 802 -24.78 17.10 -12.89
CA THR A 802 -25.52 16.52 -14.03
C THR A 802 -24.57 16.02 -15.12
N SER A 803 -23.55 16.81 -15.48
CA SER A 803 -22.54 16.41 -16.47
C SER A 803 -21.54 15.43 -15.88
N ALA A 804 -21.18 15.57 -14.60
CA ALA A 804 -20.26 14.66 -13.93
C ALA A 804 -20.86 13.26 -13.67
N TYR A 805 -22.18 13.13 -13.52
CA TYR A 805 -22.90 11.85 -13.43
C TYR A 805 -22.69 10.99 -14.69
N GLY A 806 -22.81 11.60 -15.87
CA GLY A 806 -22.53 10.95 -17.16
C GLY A 806 -21.04 10.81 -17.49
N GLY A 807 -20.14 11.27 -16.61
CA GLY A 807 -18.70 11.25 -16.83
C GLY A 807 -18.05 9.89 -16.55
N ILE A 808 -16.82 9.73 -17.04
CA ILE A 808 -15.98 8.55 -16.81
C ILE A 808 -14.94 8.83 -15.73
N ARG A 809 -14.78 7.89 -14.81
CA ARG A 809 -13.65 7.77 -13.89
C ARG A 809 -12.51 7.04 -14.59
N TRP A 810 -11.71 7.75 -15.39
CA TRP A 810 -10.70 7.15 -16.27
C TRP A 810 -9.67 6.25 -15.56
N GLY A 811 -9.41 6.47 -14.28
CA GLY A 811 -8.49 5.67 -13.47
C GLY A 811 -9.00 4.25 -13.17
N SER A 812 -10.28 3.98 -13.44
CA SER A 812 -10.90 2.65 -13.39
C SER A 812 -11.72 2.31 -14.64
N GLY A 813 -11.86 3.24 -15.58
CA GLY A 813 -12.74 3.12 -16.74
C GLY A 813 -14.25 3.17 -16.42
N LEU A 814 -14.66 3.13 -15.15
CA LEU A 814 -16.06 3.15 -14.70
C LEU A 814 -16.81 4.42 -15.13
N VAL A 815 -18.12 4.32 -15.38
CA VAL A 815 -18.99 5.49 -15.30
C VAL A 815 -19.11 5.95 -13.84
N ARG A 816 -19.49 7.20 -13.61
CA ARG A 816 -19.55 7.76 -12.26
C ARG A 816 -20.92 7.60 -11.56
N GLN A 817 -21.91 6.96 -12.18
CA GLN A 817 -23.31 6.97 -11.71
C GLN A 817 -23.45 6.39 -10.29
N PHE A 818 -22.83 5.23 -10.01
CA PHE A 818 -22.84 4.60 -8.68
C PHE A 818 -22.43 5.56 -7.55
N GLN A 819 -21.45 6.42 -7.80
CA GLN A 819 -20.93 7.37 -6.81
C GLN A 819 -21.99 8.43 -6.42
N TYR A 820 -22.89 8.76 -7.35
CA TYR A 820 -23.96 9.71 -7.10
C TYR A 820 -25.19 9.05 -6.48
N GLU A 821 -25.57 7.88 -7.00
CA GLU A 821 -26.78 7.19 -6.57
C GLU A 821 -26.62 6.58 -5.18
N LYS A 822 -25.48 5.94 -4.91
CA LYS A 822 -25.21 5.13 -3.71
C LYS A 822 -23.97 5.54 -2.92
N GLY A 823 -23.04 6.26 -3.54
CA GLY A 823 -21.74 6.59 -2.94
C GLY A 823 -21.62 8.00 -2.34
N GLN A 824 -20.41 8.53 -2.41
CA GLN A 824 -20.00 9.78 -1.75
C GLN A 824 -20.87 11.00 -2.07
N SER A 825 -21.51 11.08 -3.25
CA SER A 825 -22.35 12.26 -3.56
C SER A 825 -23.76 12.16 -2.96
N ARG A 826 -24.15 10.99 -2.43
CA ARG A 826 -25.32 10.84 -1.56
C ARG A 826 -26.62 11.40 -2.14
N ILE A 827 -26.82 11.33 -3.46
CA ILE A 827 -28.04 11.88 -4.08
C ILE A 827 -29.25 10.94 -3.89
N GLY A 828 -29.01 9.63 -3.76
CA GLY A 828 -30.05 8.65 -3.41
C GLY A 828 -30.96 8.27 -4.58
N GLY A 829 -30.50 8.43 -5.81
CA GLY A 829 -31.23 8.00 -7.00
C GLY A 829 -30.66 8.56 -8.29
N SER A 830 -31.12 8.05 -9.43
CA SER A 830 -30.63 8.42 -10.74
C SER A 830 -30.90 9.89 -11.10
N LEU A 831 -30.17 10.41 -12.08
CA LEU A 831 -30.38 11.77 -12.61
C LEU A 831 -31.82 12.01 -13.08
N TRP A 832 -32.49 10.98 -13.61
CA TRP A 832 -33.86 11.09 -14.11
C TRP A 832 -34.90 11.07 -12.98
N ASP A 833 -34.62 10.37 -11.87
CA ASP A 833 -35.53 10.26 -10.74
C ASP A 833 -35.40 11.43 -9.74
N ARG A 834 -34.25 12.11 -9.73
CA ARG A 834 -33.87 13.12 -8.74
C ARG A 834 -33.24 14.37 -9.37
N LEU A 835 -33.62 14.75 -10.59
CA LEU A 835 -33.02 15.86 -11.35
C LEU A 835 -32.84 17.15 -10.53
N GLU A 836 -33.86 17.53 -9.75
CA GLU A 836 -33.82 18.75 -8.93
C GLU A 836 -32.68 18.72 -7.91
N LEU A 837 -32.41 17.56 -7.27
CA LEU A 837 -31.31 17.42 -6.30
C LEU A 837 -29.95 17.53 -6.99
N TYR A 838 -29.79 17.02 -8.21
CA TYR A 838 -28.56 17.20 -8.97
C TYR A 838 -28.31 18.67 -9.33
N ILE A 839 -29.36 19.44 -9.65
CA ILE A 839 -29.26 20.87 -9.93
C ILE A 839 -28.98 21.65 -8.64
N GLU A 840 -29.71 21.38 -7.56
CA GLU A 840 -29.55 22.04 -6.26
C GLU A 840 -28.13 21.85 -5.70
N ASN A 841 -27.58 20.64 -5.83
CA ASN A 841 -26.22 20.34 -5.38
C ASN A 841 -25.13 20.73 -6.40
N SER A 842 -25.43 21.41 -7.51
CA SER A 842 -24.44 21.80 -8.52
C SER A 842 -24.07 23.29 -8.41
N PRO A 843 -22.84 23.63 -7.96
CA PRO A 843 -22.38 25.02 -7.82
C PRO A 843 -22.51 25.86 -9.11
N LEU A 844 -22.38 25.23 -10.28
CA LEU A 844 -22.44 25.89 -11.59
C LEU A 844 -23.68 26.77 -11.77
N PHE A 845 -24.83 26.34 -11.26
CA PHE A 845 -26.10 27.06 -11.43
C PHE A 845 -26.26 28.27 -10.49
N PHE A 846 -25.31 28.49 -9.58
CA PHE A 846 -25.36 29.54 -8.56
C PHE A 846 -24.11 30.43 -8.53
N LEU A 847 -23.29 30.40 -9.59
CA LEU A 847 -22.03 31.16 -9.66
C LEU A 847 -22.22 32.68 -9.66
N ASP A 848 -23.41 33.17 -10.04
CA ASP A 848 -23.77 34.59 -9.97
C ASP A 848 -23.69 35.16 -8.54
N ARG A 849 -23.90 34.29 -7.54
CA ARG A 849 -23.86 34.62 -6.11
C ARG A 849 -22.45 34.75 -5.52
N VAL A 850 -21.43 34.22 -6.20
CA VAL A 850 -20.06 34.14 -5.67
C VAL A 850 -19.45 35.53 -5.53
N ASN A 851 -18.94 35.88 -4.35
CA ASN A 851 -18.11 37.08 -4.15
C ASN A 851 -16.73 36.76 -3.55
N THR A 852 -16.51 35.52 -3.11
CA THR A 852 -15.24 35.03 -2.60
C THR A 852 -14.27 34.74 -3.76
N PRO A 853 -13.07 35.35 -3.78
CA PRO A 853 -12.00 34.99 -4.71
C PRO A 853 -11.64 33.50 -4.64
N LEU A 854 -11.55 32.84 -5.80
CA LEU A 854 -11.35 31.41 -5.89
C LEU A 854 -10.06 31.04 -6.62
N LEU A 855 -9.24 30.21 -5.99
CA LEU A 855 -8.15 29.47 -6.65
C LEU A 855 -8.61 28.05 -6.97
N ILE A 856 -8.63 27.69 -8.24
CA ILE A 856 -8.90 26.32 -8.69
C ILE A 856 -7.57 25.64 -8.96
N MET A 857 -7.40 24.41 -8.49
CA MET A 857 -6.35 23.51 -8.96
C MET A 857 -7.02 22.30 -9.56
N HIS A 858 -6.67 21.90 -10.77
CA HIS A 858 -7.17 20.68 -11.40
C HIS A 858 -6.07 20.20 -12.37
N ASN A 859 -6.03 18.92 -12.70
CA ASN A 859 -5.04 18.39 -13.65
C ASN A 859 -5.72 17.87 -14.92
N ASP A 860 -5.12 18.09 -16.08
CA ASP A 860 -5.69 17.70 -17.38
C ASP A 860 -5.77 16.18 -17.63
N LYS A 861 -5.05 15.38 -16.83
CA LYS A 861 -5.13 13.92 -16.78
C LYS A 861 -5.78 13.41 -15.50
N ASP A 862 -6.58 14.23 -14.82
CA ASP A 862 -7.38 13.78 -13.69
C ASP A 862 -8.24 12.57 -14.08
N ASP A 863 -7.96 11.48 -13.40
CA ASP A 863 -8.48 10.14 -13.65
C ASP A 863 -9.64 9.80 -12.72
N ALA A 864 -9.98 10.70 -11.79
CA ALA A 864 -11.14 10.60 -10.92
C ALA A 864 -12.22 11.58 -11.33
N VAL A 865 -11.95 12.90 -11.34
CA VAL A 865 -12.90 13.98 -11.62
C VAL A 865 -12.66 14.54 -13.03
N PRO A 866 -13.68 14.56 -13.91
CA PRO A 866 -13.51 15.09 -15.26
C PRO A 866 -12.94 16.50 -15.25
N TRP A 867 -11.83 16.70 -15.97
CA TRP A 867 -11.12 17.98 -16.13
C TRP A 867 -12.04 19.16 -16.48
N TYR A 868 -13.10 18.90 -17.26
CA TYR A 868 -14.10 19.89 -17.63
C TYR A 868 -14.85 20.50 -16.45
N GLN A 869 -14.94 19.82 -15.30
CA GLN A 869 -15.59 20.38 -14.11
C GLN A 869 -14.86 21.62 -13.58
N GLY A 870 -13.52 21.60 -13.57
CA GLY A 870 -12.71 22.76 -13.25
C GLY A 870 -12.80 23.86 -14.30
N ILE A 871 -12.86 23.48 -15.59
CA ILE A 871 -13.05 24.44 -16.70
C ILE A 871 -14.42 25.13 -16.62
N GLU A 872 -15.51 24.38 -16.42
CA GLU A 872 -16.87 24.91 -16.29
C GLU A 872 -16.94 25.94 -15.16
N LEU A 873 -16.34 25.62 -14.00
CA LEU A 873 -16.27 26.54 -12.86
C LEU A 873 -15.47 27.82 -13.19
N TYR A 874 -14.26 27.68 -13.74
CA TYR A 874 -13.39 28.80 -14.10
C TYR A 874 -14.06 29.72 -15.15
N THR A 875 -14.57 29.13 -16.24
CA THR A 875 -15.16 29.88 -17.35
C THR A 875 -16.46 30.56 -16.95
N GLY A 876 -17.28 29.94 -16.11
CA GLY A 876 -18.49 30.54 -15.53
C GLY A 876 -18.17 31.76 -14.69
N LEU A 877 -17.25 31.65 -13.72
CA LEU A 877 -16.83 32.77 -12.88
C LEU A 877 -16.15 33.89 -13.70
N ARG A 878 -15.32 33.52 -14.67
CA ARG A 878 -14.70 34.49 -15.60
C ARG A 878 -15.76 35.25 -16.40
N ARG A 879 -16.78 34.58 -16.91
CA ARG A 879 -17.89 35.22 -17.66
C ARG A 879 -18.64 36.23 -16.81
N LEU A 880 -18.78 35.93 -15.52
CA LEU A 880 -19.41 36.75 -14.49
C LEU A 880 -18.46 37.80 -13.89
N GLN A 881 -17.23 37.90 -14.39
CA GLN A 881 -16.20 38.84 -13.93
C GLN A 881 -15.87 38.71 -12.43
N LYS A 882 -15.96 37.49 -11.89
CA LYS A 882 -15.58 37.20 -10.50
C LYS A 882 -14.07 36.88 -10.42
N PRO A 883 -13.34 37.26 -9.34
CA PRO A 883 -11.93 36.93 -9.19
C PRO A 883 -11.70 35.41 -9.10
N VAL A 884 -11.05 34.85 -10.12
CA VAL A 884 -10.79 33.41 -10.21
C VAL A 884 -9.47 33.14 -10.92
N TRP A 885 -8.73 32.15 -10.43
CA TRP A 885 -7.52 31.61 -11.06
C TRP A 885 -7.61 30.10 -11.18
N MET A 886 -6.96 29.52 -12.18
CA MET A 886 -6.90 28.07 -12.37
C MET A 886 -5.45 27.63 -12.58
N LEU A 887 -4.97 26.73 -11.73
CA LEU A 887 -3.68 26.05 -11.87
C LEU A 887 -3.93 24.69 -12.52
N ASN A 888 -3.28 24.45 -13.66
CA ASN A 888 -3.26 23.16 -14.35
C ASN A 888 -1.86 22.55 -14.30
N TYR A 889 -1.69 21.44 -13.58
CA TYR A 889 -0.44 20.67 -13.64
C TYR A 889 -0.58 19.57 -14.69
N THR A 890 -0.11 19.88 -15.90
CA THR A 890 -0.27 19.02 -17.06
C THR A 890 0.41 17.66 -16.87
N GLY A 891 -0.31 16.57 -17.17
CA GLY A 891 0.19 15.20 -17.06
C GLY A 891 0.07 14.56 -15.68
N ASP A 892 -0.26 15.32 -14.64
CA ASP A 892 -0.62 14.76 -13.33
C ASP A 892 -2.05 14.22 -13.33
N VAL A 893 -2.30 13.22 -12.47
CA VAL A 893 -3.63 12.59 -12.30
C VAL A 893 -4.46 13.33 -11.25
N HIS A 894 -5.46 12.70 -10.62
CA HIS A 894 -6.31 13.36 -9.62
C HIS A 894 -5.57 14.08 -8.47
N ASN A 895 -4.46 13.48 -7.99
CA ASN A 895 -3.57 14.08 -6.99
C ASN A 895 -2.16 14.20 -7.56
N LEU A 896 -1.43 15.24 -7.16
CA LEU A 896 -0.03 15.41 -7.58
C LEU A 896 0.83 14.26 -7.04
N LYS A 897 1.56 13.57 -7.93
CA LYS A 897 2.37 12.40 -7.57
C LYS A 897 3.70 12.80 -6.94
N GLU A 898 4.25 11.93 -6.08
CA GLU A 898 5.60 12.12 -5.50
C GLU A 898 6.69 12.20 -6.59
N ALA A 899 6.53 11.45 -7.68
CA ALA A 899 7.40 11.53 -8.85
C ALA A 899 7.43 12.92 -9.50
N ASN A 900 6.35 13.71 -9.36
CA ASN A 900 6.21 15.07 -9.88
C ASN A 900 6.47 16.12 -8.79
N TRP A 901 7.58 15.94 -8.06
CA TRP A 901 7.98 16.77 -6.92
C TRP A 901 7.91 18.28 -7.17
N GLY A 902 8.35 18.73 -8.35
CA GLY A 902 8.32 20.14 -8.74
C GLY A 902 6.90 20.74 -8.70
N ASN A 903 5.90 19.99 -9.18
CA ASN A 903 4.51 20.43 -9.20
C ASN A 903 3.95 20.55 -7.77
N ARG A 904 4.28 19.60 -6.88
CA ARG A 904 3.86 19.64 -5.47
C ARG A 904 4.44 20.87 -4.74
N VAL A 905 5.73 21.16 -4.98
CA VAL A 905 6.39 22.34 -4.39
C VAL A 905 5.81 23.63 -4.95
N ASP A 906 5.54 23.69 -6.26
CA ASP A 906 4.92 24.86 -6.90
C ASP A 906 3.52 25.15 -6.33
N LEU A 907 2.68 24.13 -6.22
CA LEU A 907 1.35 24.28 -5.62
C LEU A 907 1.43 24.78 -4.18
N SER A 908 2.33 24.22 -3.38
CA SER A 908 2.53 24.63 -1.99
C SER A 908 2.83 26.13 -1.88
N LYS A 909 3.70 26.63 -2.78
CA LYS A 909 4.09 28.05 -2.83
C LYS A 909 2.93 28.93 -3.27
N ARG A 910 2.27 28.60 -4.38
CA ARG A 910 1.16 29.42 -4.91
C ARG A 910 -0.03 29.46 -3.97
N MET A 911 -0.36 28.33 -3.35
CA MET A 911 -1.45 28.25 -2.37
C MET A 911 -1.16 29.12 -1.15
N LEU A 912 0.06 29.06 -0.59
CA LEU A 912 0.45 29.95 0.51
C LEU A 912 0.41 31.43 0.10
N GLN A 913 0.98 31.77 -1.06
CA GLN A 913 0.96 33.14 -1.59
C GLN A 913 -0.46 33.69 -1.78
N PHE A 914 -1.37 32.86 -2.31
CA PHE A 914 -2.76 33.22 -2.52
C PHE A 914 -3.45 33.55 -1.19
N PHE A 915 -3.30 32.69 -0.19
CA PHE A 915 -3.91 32.92 1.12
C PHE A 915 -3.24 34.07 1.90
N ASP A 916 -1.92 34.17 1.89
CA ASP A 916 -1.21 35.28 2.53
C ASP A 916 -1.61 36.64 1.93
N HIS A 917 -1.87 36.72 0.63
CA HIS A 917 -2.38 37.94 0.00
C HIS A 917 -3.74 38.35 0.59
N TYR A 918 -4.70 37.43 0.64
CA TYR A 918 -6.06 37.74 1.07
C TYR A 918 -6.24 37.85 2.57
N LEU A 919 -5.50 37.08 3.36
CA LEU A 919 -5.70 36.92 4.80
C LEU A 919 -4.69 37.70 5.64
N LYS A 920 -3.51 38.03 5.09
CA LYS A 920 -2.45 38.77 5.79
C LYS A 920 -2.06 40.07 5.11
N GLY A 921 -2.66 40.38 3.97
CA GLY A 921 -2.35 41.61 3.22
C GLY A 921 -0.99 41.60 2.53
N SER A 922 -0.38 40.43 2.31
CA SER A 922 0.83 40.33 1.50
C SER A 922 0.58 40.85 0.08
N PRO A 923 1.59 41.40 -0.63
CA PRO A 923 1.43 41.81 -2.02
C PRO A 923 0.93 40.67 -2.90
N ALA A 924 0.04 40.97 -3.86
CA ALA A 924 -0.42 39.97 -4.81
C ALA A 924 0.78 39.44 -5.62
N PRO A 925 0.97 38.11 -5.71
CA PRO A 925 2.07 37.53 -6.47
C PRO A 925 1.87 37.78 -7.97
N LYS A 926 2.97 37.89 -8.74
CA LYS A 926 2.93 38.23 -10.16
C LYS A 926 2.04 37.31 -10.99
N TRP A 927 2.04 36.02 -10.70
CA TRP A 927 1.19 35.06 -11.41
C TRP A 927 -0.32 35.33 -11.24
N MET A 928 -0.75 36.02 -10.17
CA MET A 928 -2.14 36.42 -10.00
C MET A 928 -2.49 37.67 -10.79
N THR A 929 -1.58 38.65 -10.86
CA THR A 929 -1.84 39.96 -11.47
C THR A 929 -1.57 39.99 -12.97
N GLU A 930 -0.54 39.28 -13.44
CA GLU A 930 -0.08 39.30 -14.84
C GLU A 930 -0.38 37.99 -15.56
N GLY A 931 -0.58 36.88 -14.83
CA GLY A 931 -0.65 35.54 -15.40
C GLY A 931 0.70 35.05 -15.96
N VAL A 932 0.71 33.88 -16.59
CA VAL A 932 1.88 33.34 -17.31
C VAL A 932 1.45 32.91 -18.71
N PRO A 933 1.83 33.66 -19.77
CA PRO A 933 1.51 33.27 -21.14
C PRO A 933 2.05 31.90 -21.51
N ALA A 934 1.30 31.14 -22.32
CA ALA A 934 1.70 29.78 -22.74
C ALA A 934 3.10 29.72 -23.36
N ILE A 935 3.51 30.76 -24.12
CA ILE A 935 4.84 30.88 -24.73
C ILE A 935 5.99 31.04 -23.72
N LEU A 936 5.67 31.42 -22.47
CA LEU A 936 6.63 31.61 -21.38
C LEU A 936 6.56 30.51 -20.32
N ARG A 937 5.57 29.60 -20.38
CA ARG A 937 5.31 28.57 -19.35
C ARG A 937 6.55 27.77 -18.96
N ASP A 938 7.35 27.37 -19.94
CA ASP A 938 8.53 26.53 -19.70
C ASP A 938 9.82 27.36 -19.52
N LYS A 939 9.70 28.70 -19.50
CA LYS A 939 10.81 29.67 -19.44
C LYS A 939 10.80 30.51 -18.16
N VAL A 940 9.63 30.79 -17.59
CA VAL A 940 9.48 31.59 -16.37
C VAL A 940 8.51 30.90 -15.41
N SER A 941 8.85 30.93 -14.12
CA SER A 941 8.01 30.36 -13.07
C SER A 941 6.84 31.28 -12.67
N GLY A 942 6.89 32.56 -13.02
CA GLY A 942 5.84 33.53 -12.68
C GLY A 942 5.81 33.93 -11.18
N TYR A 943 6.86 33.63 -10.42
CA TYR A 943 7.04 34.12 -9.04
C TYR A 943 7.50 35.57 -8.99
#